data_AF-A0A8C3Y839-F1
#
_entry.id   AF-A0A8C3Y839-F1
#
_cell.length_a   1.000
_cell.length_b   1.000
_cell.length_c   1.000
_cell.angle_alpha   90.00
_cell.angle_beta   90.00
_cell.angle_gamma   90.00
#
_symmetry.space_group_name_H-M   'P 1'
#
loop_
_entity.id
_entity.type
_entity.pdbx_description
1 polymer ?
#
loop_
_entity_poly.entity_id
_entity_poly.type
_entity_poly.pdbx_seq_one_letter_code
_entity_poly.pdbx_strand_id
1 'polypeptide(L)'
;LADCRDITQKGYEKKRAKLLARYIPLIQGVDPSLQAENRVPGSSQATAGVSKQQKSRSTNSRDERFRSDVHTEAVQAALAKYKERKMPMPSKRRSVLVHSSVETYTPPDTSSASEDEGSLRRQGRISSTPFQSHSNVEPWLNRVIQGSSTSSSASSTSSHPGGKPAAASNTAPATTAATVLADLMAHTQIENHSAPPDVTTGLVEYLHHERPQVASVRGVPRGYSSSILETADGVPVNSRVSSKIQQLLNTLKRPKRPPLKEFFVDDFEELLEVQQPDPNQPKPEGNQVNVLKGEPLGVVTNWPPSLLAALQRWGTTQSKAPCLTALDTTGKAIYTLTYGKLWSRSLKLAYTLLNKLTTKNEPLLKPGDRVALVFPNSDPVMFMVAFYGCLLAELIPVPIEVPLTRKDAGSQQIGFLLGSCGVTLALTTDACQKGLPKAQTGEVVTFKGWPRLMWFVIDGKHLAKPAKDWHPQVRDASAETAYIEYKTSKEGSTVGITVSHASMLAHCHALTQACGYSEAETLTNVLDFKREAGLWHGVLTSVMNRMHVISIPYALMKVNPLSWIQKVCSYKARVAVVKSRDMHWSLLAQRDQRDVSLSSLRMLIVADGANPWSISSCDAFLNVFQSRGLRPEVICPCASSSEALTVAIRRPSELGGPPPGKAVLSMNCLSFGVIRVDTEEKLSVLTVQDVGQIMPGASMCVVKVDGTPYLCKADEVGEICVNSGATGTAYFGLLGITKNVFEAIPVTAAGIPVSDQPFTRTGLLGFVGPVSLNKKVGTRL
;
A
#
# COMPACT_ATOMS: atom_id res chain seq x y z
N LEU A 1 24.33 -17.97 34.80
CA LEU A 1 25.52 -17.09 34.66
C LEU A 1 26.77 -17.87 35.02
N ALA A 2 27.43 -18.44 34.03
CA ALA A 2 28.80 -18.97 34.08
C ALA A 2 29.49 -18.58 32.76
N ASP A 3 30.82 -18.47 32.77
CA ASP A 3 31.67 -18.05 31.65
C ASP A 3 31.24 -16.80 30.86
N CYS A 4 31.48 -15.65 31.48
CA CYS A 4 32.15 -14.55 30.78
C CYS A 4 33.51 -14.33 31.43
N ARG A 5 34.57 -14.88 30.82
CA ARG A 5 35.97 -14.56 31.14
C ARG A 5 36.46 -13.40 30.29
N ASP A 6 37.45 -12.68 30.80
CA ASP A 6 37.92 -11.40 30.31
C ASP A 6 38.32 -11.40 28.82
N ILE A 7 37.62 -10.59 28.03
CA ILE A 7 38.22 -10.04 26.81
C ILE A 7 39.14 -8.90 27.25
N THR A 8 40.43 -9.20 27.37
CA THR A 8 41.46 -8.17 27.56
C THR A 8 41.41 -7.14 26.44
N GLN A 9 41.92 -5.92 26.69
CA GLN A 9 41.85 -4.82 25.72
C GLN A 9 42.45 -5.18 24.34
N LYS A 10 43.56 -5.94 24.31
CA LYS A 10 44.13 -6.52 23.08
C LYS A 10 43.16 -7.46 22.34
N GLY A 11 42.32 -8.21 23.05
CA GLY A 11 41.28 -9.06 22.47
C GLY A 11 40.13 -8.26 21.86
N TYR A 12 39.73 -7.13 22.48
CA TYR A 12 38.76 -6.20 21.93
C TYR A 12 39.29 -5.54 20.65
N GLU A 13 40.51 -5.00 20.70
CA GLU A 13 41.19 -4.39 19.55
C GLU A 13 41.38 -5.39 18.39
N LYS A 14 41.76 -6.63 18.68
CA LYS A 14 41.91 -7.69 17.66
C LYS A 14 40.55 -8.10 17.04
N LYS A 15 39.44 -8.06 17.78
CA LYS A 15 38.08 -8.22 17.22
C LYS A 15 37.68 -7.00 16.38
N ARG A 16 37.89 -5.77 16.88
CA ARG A 16 37.57 -4.51 16.20
C ARG A 16 38.30 -4.40 14.86
N ALA A 17 39.61 -4.66 14.83
CA ALA A 17 40.39 -4.67 13.60
C ALA A 17 39.88 -5.72 12.60
N LYS A 18 39.56 -6.95 13.06
CA LYS A 18 39.06 -8.03 12.20
C LYS A 18 37.65 -7.78 11.64
N LEU A 19 36.83 -6.97 12.32
CA LEU A 19 35.52 -6.52 11.82
C LEU A 19 35.66 -5.37 10.81
N LEU A 20 36.51 -4.38 11.11
CA LEU A 20 36.71 -3.21 10.25
C LEU A 20 37.50 -3.54 8.96
N ALA A 21 38.33 -4.58 8.96
CA ALA A 21 39.09 -5.03 7.79
C ALA A 21 38.24 -5.44 6.57
N ARG A 22 36.91 -5.58 6.71
CA ARG A 22 35.97 -5.79 5.59
C ARG A 22 35.46 -4.50 4.93
N TYR A 23 35.77 -3.33 5.50
CA TYR A 23 35.26 -2.02 5.09
C TYR A 23 36.38 -1.01 4.77
N ILE A 24 37.63 -1.46 4.69
CA ILE A 24 38.77 -0.67 4.21
C ILE A 24 38.95 -0.96 2.72
N PRO A 25 38.92 0.04 1.82
CA PRO A 25 39.16 -0.18 0.39
C PRO A 25 40.57 -0.74 0.14
N LEU A 26 40.64 -1.83 -0.63
CA LEU A 26 41.90 -2.37 -1.15
C LEU A 26 42.39 -1.47 -2.30
N ILE A 27 43.24 -0.50 -1.99
CA ILE A 27 44.02 0.21 -3.00
C ILE A 27 45.05 -0.78 -3.57
N GLN A 28 44.90 -1.14 -4.85
CA GLN A 28 45.86 -1.99 -5.53
C GLN A 28 47.13 -1.20 -5.91
N GLY A 29 48.30 -1.74 -5.55
CA GLY A 29 49.58 -1.37 -6.16
C GLY A 29 50.46 -0.41 -5.35
N VAL A 30 51.17 -0.93 -4.35
CA VAL A 30 52.63 -0.71 -4.18
C VAL A 30 53.23 -2.04 -3.70
N ASP A 31 54.42 -2.38 -4.18
CA ASP A 31 55.15 -3.63 -3.89
C ASP A 31 55.92 -3.52 -2.54
N PRO A 32 55.76 -4.44 -1.57
CA PRO A 32 56.37 -4.32 -0.25
C PRO A 32 57.86 -4.72 -0.22
N SER A 33 58.72 -3.90 -0.81
CA SER A 33 60.17 -3.95 -0.61
C SER A 33 60.78 -2.55 -0.43
N LEU A 34 61.99 -2.51 0.16
CA LEU A 34 62.76 -1.34 0.57
C LEU A 34 62.21 -0.55 1.78
N GLN A 35 62.93 -0.68 2.89
CA GLN A 35 62.90 0.21 4.05
C GLN A 35 63.91 1.35 3.85
N ALA A 36 63.61 2.59 4.29
CA ALA A 36 64.57 3.48 4.97
C ALA A 36 63.99 4.87 5.34
N GLU A 37 64.14 5.23 6.61
CA GLU A 37 64.63 6.52 7.16
C GLU A 37 64.13 7.93 6.72
N ASN A 38 63.77 8.70 7.78
CA ASN A 38 64.19 10.08 8.12
C ASN A 38 63.54 11.38 7.53
N ARG A 39 63.12 12.21 8.50
CA ARG A 39 63.23 13.69 8.64
C ARG A 39 62.47 14.69 7.72
N VAL A 40 61.51 15.34 8.39
CA VAL A 40 61.02 16.74 8.29
C VAL A 40 62.17 17.79 8.34
N PRO A 41 62.05 19.07 7.86
CA PRO A 41 61.11 19.74 6.93
C PRO A 41 61.81 20.44 5.72
N GLY A 42 61.05 21.14 4.86
CA GLY A 42 61.61 22.14 3.91
C GLY A 42 60.55 22.99 3.20
N SER A 43 60.71 24.32 3.16
CA SER A 43 59.72 25.29 2.67
C SER A 43 60.12 26.01 1.36
N SER A 44 59.15 26.73 0.77
CA SER A 44 59.31 27.97 -0.02
C SER A 44 59.54 27.94 -1.55
N GLN A 45 58.64 28.67 -2.24
CA GLN A 45 58.92 29.67 -3.31
C GLN A 45 59.43 29.18 -4.70
N ALA A 46 59.30 29.93 -5.81
CA ALA A 46 58.38 31.02 -6.22
C ALA A 46 58.59 31.35 -7.73
N THR A 47 57.90 32.37 -8.25
CA THR A 47 58.04 33.02 -9.60
C THR A 47 57.55 32.19 -10.80
N ALA A 48 56.81 32.68 -11.82
CA ALA A 48 56.33 33.99 -12.31
C ALA A 48 57.14 34.70 -13.43
N GLY A 49 56.45 34.95 -14.55
CA GLY A 49 56.87 35.74 -15.73
C GLY A 49 55.83 35.55 -16.86
N VAL A 50 54.91 36.47 -17.18
CA VAL A 50 55.04 37.83 -17.77
C VAL A 50 55.44 37.77 -19.26
N SER A 51 54.46 37.74 -20.18
CA SER A 51 53.92 38.90 -20.94
C SER A 51 53.09 38.37 -22.14
N LYS A 52 52.39 39.07 -23.07
CA LYS A 52 52.00 40.47 -23.44
C LYS A 52 50.88 40.33 -24.52
N GLN A 53 50.04 41.28 -24.99
CA GLN A 53 49.77 42.71 -24.72
C GLN A 53 48.37 43.12 -25.27
N GLN A 54 47.70 44.11 -24.66
CA GLN A 54 46.77 45.17 -25.17
C GLN A 54 46.24 45.17 -26.64
N LYS A 55 45.04 45.69 -26.98
CA LYS A 55 44.10 46.71 -26.39
C LYS A 55 42.69 46.56 -27.09
N SER A 56 41.60 47.35 -26.92
CA SER A 56 41.20 48.53 -26.11
C SER A 56 39.66 48.75 -26.12
N ARG A 57 39.11 49.33 -25.03
CA ARG A 57 37.90 50.23 -24.94
C ARG A 57 36.54 49.73 -25.47
N SER A 58 35.46 49.74 -24.67
CA SER A 58 34.89 50.91 -23.95
C SER A 58 34.65 50.66 -22.45
N THR A 59 33.99 51.58 -21.72
CA THR A 59 34.02 51.62 -20.23
C THR A 59 32.77 52.17 -19.52
N ASN A 60 32.25 51.38 -18.57
CA ASN A 60 31.63 51.77 -17.27
C ASN A 60 30.31 52.60 -17.29
N SER A 61 29.47 52.63 -16.24
CA SER A 61 29.70 52.26 -14.81
C SER A 61 28.44 51.84 -14.02
N ARG A 62 28.63 51.03 -12.94
CA ARG A 62 27.80 50.89 -11.70
C ARG A 62 26.34 50.42 -11.90
N ASP A 63 25.90 49.29 -11.31
CA ASP A 63 25.48 49.28 -9.89
C ASP A 63 25.55 47.92 -9.14
N GLU A 64 26.18 46.89 -9.71
CA GLU A 64 26.17 45.49 -9.22
C GLU A 64 27.07 45.17 -7.99
N ARG A 65 27.46 46.15 -7.15
CA ARG A 65 28.35 45.91 -5.99
C ARG A 65 27.72 46.09 -4.60
N PHE A 66 26.50 46.60 -4.49
CA PHE A 66 25.92 46.97 -3.18
C PHE A 66 25.10 45.86 -2.48
N ARG A 67 25.11 44.61 -2.98
CA ARG A 67 24.29 43.51 -2.44
C ARG A 67 25.06 42.35 -1.80
N SER A 68 26.35 42.17 -2.12
CA SER A 68 27.21 41.20 -1.41
C SER A 68 27.57 41.68 -0.01
N ASP A 69 28.08 42.92 0.06
CA ASP A 69 28.87 43.37 1.19
C ASP A 69 28.00 43.59 2.44
N VAL A 70 26.77 44.09 2.23
CA VAL A 70 25.72 44.25 3.25
C VAL A 70 25.37 42.92 3.94
N HIS A 71 25.37 41.80 3.21
CA HIS A 71 25.10 40.48 3.81
C HIS A 71 26.25 40.02 4.71
N THR A 72 27.51 40.22 4.30
CA THR A 72 28.68 39.93 5.15
C THR A 72 28.76 40.84 6.37
N GLU A 73 28.46 42.13 6.23
CA GLU A 73 28.48 43.08 7.34
C GLU A 73 27.37 42.79 8.37
N ALA A 74 26.15 42.48 7.92
CA ALA A 74 25.06 42.06 8.80
C ALA A 74 25.39 40.78 9.58
N VAL A 75 26.04 39.80 8.96
CA VAL A 75 26.50 38.56 9.63
C VAL A 75 27.61 38.85 10.65
N GLN A 76 28.56 39.74 10.34
CA GLN A 76 29.58 40.14 11.31
C GLN A 76 28.99 40.95 12.48
N ALA A 77 28.01 41.83 12.23
CA ALA A 77 27.31 42.57 13.28
C ALA A 77 26.49 41.65 14.20
N ALA A 78 25.87 40.60 13.66
CA ALA A 78 25.19 39.57 14.46
C ALA A 78 26.17 38.79 15.35
N LEU A 79 27.32 38.39 14.79
CA LEU A 79 28.40 37.71 15.54
C LEU A 79 29.06 38.61 16.60
N ALA A 80 29.14 39.93 16.36
CA ALA A 80 29.60 40.90 17.34
C ALA A 80 28.62 41.04 18.52
N LYS A 81 27.31 41.18 18.25
CA LYS A 81 26.26 41.20 19.29
C LYS A 81 26.23 39.94 20.16
N TYR A 82 26.72 38.80 19.65
CA TYR A 82 26.82 37.56 20.42
C TYR A 82 28.02 37.50 21.39
N LYS A 83 29.01 38.40 21.26
CA LYS A 83 30.23 38.40 22.10
C LYS A 83 30.14 39.19 23.41
N GLU A 84 29.20 40.12 23.55
CA GLU A 84 29.17 41.06 24.69
C GLU A 84 28.42 40.53 25.93
N ARG A 85 27.62 39.46 25.80
CA ARG A 85 26.83 38.90 26.91
C ARG A 85 27.67 37.98 27.80
N LYS A 86 28.40 38.56 28.76
CA LYS A 86 28.94 37.83 29.92
C LYS A 86 27.82 37.46 30.90
N MET A 87 27.64 36.17 31.14
CA MET A 87 26.93 35.57 32.26
C MET A 87 27.77 34.40 32.84
N PRO A 88 27.62 34.01 34.11
CA PRO A 88 28.61 33.19 34.81
C PRO A 88 28.61 31.70 34.43
N MET A 89 29.79 31.06 34.52
CA MET A 89 29.98 29.62 34.27
C MET A 89 29.61 28.75 35.47
N PRO A 90 29.01 27.57 35.22
CA PRO A 90 29.28 26.36 36.00
C PRO A 90 30.28 25.38 35.33
N SER A 91 30.78 24.46 36.14
CA SER A 91 31.85 23.48 35.93
C SER A 91 31.92 22.70 34.60
N LYS A 92 33.16 22.28 34.25
CA LYS A 92 33.52 21.45 33.10
C LYS A 92 32.97 20.01 33.20
N ARG A 93 32.44 19.48 32.09
CA ARG A 93 32.86 18.16 31.57
C ARG A 93 32.77 18.11 30.03
N ARG A 94 33.44 17.15 29.42
CA ARG A 94 33.89 17.19 28.01
C ARG A 94 33.24 16.08 27.20
N SER A 95 32.45 16.45 26.18
CA SER A 95 32.11 15.57 25.05
C SER A 95 32.92 15.98 23.82
N VAL A 96 33.13 15.06 22.88
CA VAL A 96 33.92 15.28 21.66
C VAL A 96 33.01 15.10 20.45
N LEU A 97 32.78 16.19 19.72
CA LEU A 97 32.17 16.16 18.39
C LEU A 97 33.23 16.48 17.34
N VAL A 98 33.26 15.71 16.26
CA VAL A 98 34.03 16.02 15.05
C VAL A 98 33.03 16.46 13.98
N HIS A 99 33.27 17.61 13.36
CA HIS A 99 32.45 18.07 12.24
C HIS A 99 32.91 17.45 10.92
N SER A 100 31.96 17.11 10.06
CA SER A 100 32.19 16.90 8.63
C SER A 100 30.98 17.33 7.81
N SER A 101 31.19 18.37 6.98
CA SER A 101 30.53 18.68 5.69
C SER A 101 29.02 18.48 5.49
N VAL A 102 28.39 19.53 4.93
CA VAL A 102 27.03 19.53 4.36
C VAL A 102 26.94 18.57 3.15
N GLU A 103 25.88 17.76 3.09
CA GLU A 103 25.40 17.09 1.87
C GLU A 103 23.87 17.22 1.75
N THR A 104 23.36 17.06 0.53
CA THR A 104 21.96 17.35 0.18
C THR A 104 20.99 16.30 0.71
N TYR A 105 20.01 16.73 1.51
CA TYR A 105 19.03 15.85 2.12
C TYR A 105 18.14 15.15 1.06
N THR A 106 18.21 13.82 1.02
CA THR A 106 17.29 12.96 0.28
C THR A 106 16.44 12.19 1.31
N PRO A 107 15.10 12.15 1.19
CA PRO A 107 14.26 11.46 2.17
C PRO A 107 14.47 9.93 2.14
N PRO A 108 14.33 9.22 3.27
CA PRO A 108 14.64 7.80 3.37
C PRO A 108 13.59 6.90 2.71
N ASP A 109 14.04 5.85 2.03
CA ASP A 109 13.18 4.80 1.48
C ASP A 109 12.42 4.04 2.58
N THR A 110 11.10 3.97 2.44
CA THR A 110 10.26 2.99 3.14
C THR A 110 9.22 2.41 2.18
N SER A 111 8.94 1.10 2.32
CA SER A 111 7.91 0.33 1.60
C SER A 111 7.81 0.52 0.06
N SER A 112 8.92 0.24 -0.64
CA SER A 112 8.86 -0.39 -1.97
C SER A 112 9.72 -1.64 -1.96
N ALA A 113 9.14 -2.82 -2.24
CA ALA A 113 9.90 -4.05 -2.37
C ALA A 113 10.81 -3.97 -3.63
N SER A 114 12.07 -4.37 -3.51
CA SER A 114 13.07 -4.14 -4.56
C SER A 114 12.95 -5.14 -5.72
N GLU A 115 12.31 -4.69 -6.80
CA GLU A 115 12.34 -5.35 -8.12
C GLU A 115 13.72 -5.19 -8.81
N ASP A 116 14.62 -6.15 -8.58
CA ASP A 116 15.85 -6.34 -9.37
C ASP A 116 15.59 -7.37 -10.50
N GLU A 117 15.39 -6.88 -11.72
CA GLU A 117 15.09 -7.69 -12.91
C GLU A 117 16.38 -7.92 -13.73
N GLY A 118 17.05 -9.03 -13.45
CA GLY A 118 18.38 -9.37 -13.97
C GLY A 118 18.41 -9.67 -15.48
N SER A 119 18.76 -8.68 -16.29
CA SER A 119 18.90 -8.84 -17.75
C SER A 119 20.13 -9.66 -18.17
N LEU A 120 19.98 -10.99 -18.24
CA LEU A 120 21.03 -11.90 -18.71
C LEU A 120 21.23 -11.86 -20.23
N ARG A 121 21.91 -10.81 -20.72
CA ARG A 121 22.54 -10.84 -22.05
C ARG A 121 23.69 -11.84 -22.07
N ARG A 122 23.64 -12.81 -22.99
CA ARG A 122 24.70 -13.80 -23.21
C ARG A 122 25.69 -13.33 -24.27
N GLN A 123 26.97 -13.28 -23.92
CA GLN A 123 28.07 -12.90 -24.81
C GLN A 123 29.22 -13.89 -24.59
N GLY A 124 29.82 -14.51 -25.61
CA GLY A 124 29.47 -14.58 -27.03
C GLY A 124 30.41 -15.56 -27.74
N ARG A 125 30.25 -15.77 -29.06
CA ARG A 125 31.32 -16.32 -29.93
C ARG A 125 31.17 -15.76 -31.35
N ILE A 126 32.29 -15.70 -32.05
CA ILE A 126 32.50 -14.85 -33.23
C ILE A 126 32.45 -15.69 -34.51
N SER A 127 31.74 -15.20 -35.52
CA SER A 127 31.99 -15.47 -36.94
C SER A 127 31.43 -14.31 -37.76
N SER A 128 32.03 -13.98 -38.90
CA SER A 128 31.76 -12.76 -39.67
C SER A 128 31.62 -13.01 -41.16
N THR A 129 30.59 -12.42 -41.78
CA THR A 129 30.60 -11.93 -43.18
C THR A 129 29.37 -11.03 -43.41
N PRO A 130 29.44 -10.02 -44.31
CA PRO A 130 28.35 -9.08 -44.58
C PRO A 130 27.60 -9.38 -45.89
N PHE A 131 26.36 -8.89 -46.04
CA PHE A 131 25.77 -8.52 -47.34
C PHE A 131 24.66 -7.46 -47.18
N GLN A 132 24.14 -6.94 -48.30
CA GLN A 132 23.52 -5.61 -48.42
C GLN A 132 22.01 -5.62 -48.72
N SER A 133 21.46 -4.40 -48.83
CA SER A 133 20.40 -3.95 -49.76
C SER A 133 18.91 -4.30 -49.52
N HIS A 134 18.16 -3.23 -49.22
CA HIS A 134 17.00 -2.71 -49.96
C HIS A 134 15.69 -3.53 -50.17
N SER A 135 14.63 -3.00 -49.55
CA SER A 135 13.39 -2.48 -50.19
C SER A 135 12.25 -3.40 -50.71
N ASN A 136 11.14 -3.36 -49.97
CA ASN A 136 9.84 -2.76 -50.37
C ASN A 136 8.76 -3.59 -51.13
N VAL A 137 7.50 -3.18 -50.87
CA VAL A 137 6.19 -3.48 -51.54
C VAL A 137 5.56 -4.88 -51.38
N GLU A 138 4.23 -4.88 -51.19
CA GLU A 138 3.28 -6.01 -51.31
C GLU A 138 2.84 -6.18 -52.79
N PRO A 139 1.58 -6.56 -53.13
CA PRO A 139 0.76 -7.71 -52.72
C PRO A 139 0.40 -8.60 -53.93
N TRP A 140 -0.31 -9.73 -53.75
CA TRP A 140 -1.41 -10.11 -54.66
C TRP A 140 -2.41 -11.10 -54.03
N LEU A 141 -3.50 -11.36 -54.76
CA LEU A 141 -4.78 -11.87 -54.23
C LEU A 141 -5.40 -12.98 -55.11
N ASN A 142 -6.33 -13.72 -54.52
CA ASN A 142 -7.39 -14.53 -55.13
C ASN A 142 -7.02 -15.76 -55.99
N ARG A 143 -7.66 -16.90 -55.64
CA ARG A 143 -8.72 -17.42 -56.52
C ARG A 143 -9.85 -18.11 -55.74
N VAL A 144 -11.06 -18.03 -56.27
CA VAL A 144 -12.30 -18.64 -55.76
C VAL A 144 -12.79 -19.65 -56.80
N ILE A 145 -13.37 -20.77 -56.35
CA ILE A 145 -14.31 -21.60 -57.12
C ILE A 145 -15.51 -21.95 -56.23
N GLN A 146 -16.69 -22.05 -56.83
CA GLN A 146 -17.99 -22.28 -56.18
C GLN A 146 -18.37 -23.78 -56.19
N GLY A 147 -19.38 -24.16 -55.41
CA GLY A 147 -20.04 -25.46 -55.51
C GLY A 147 -21.19 -25.58 -54.51
N SER A 148 -22.36 -26.08 -54.93
CA SER A 148 -23.55 -26.19 -54.07
C SER A 148 -24.36 -27.45 -54.38
N SER A 149 -24.91 -28.03 -53.31
CA SER A 149 -26.15 -28.82 -53.24
C SER A 149 -26.43 -29.93 -54.27
N THR A 150 -26.33 -31.20 -53.82
CA THR A 150 -27.24 -32.31 -54.17
C THR A 150 -27.35 -33.29 -52.99
N SER A 151 -28.30 -34.24 -53.02
CA SER A 151 -28.77 -35.00 -51.84
C SER A 151 -28.88 -36.53 -52.05
N SER A 152 -29.24 -37.24 -50.96
CA SER A 152 -30.07 -38.48 -50.92
C SER A 152 -29.42 -39.87 -50.67
N SER A 153 -29.75 -40.42 -49.48
CA SER A 153 -30.33 -41.77 -49.18
C SER A 153 -29.60 -43.11 -49.44
N ALA A 154 -29.38 -43.87 -48.34
CA ALA A 154 -29.79 -45.29 -48.10
C ALA A 154 -29.44 -45.68 -46.63
N SER A 155 -30.36 -45.99 -45.70
CA SER A 155 -31.18 -47.23 -45.52
C SER A 155 -30.36 -48.42 -44.95
N SER A 156 -30.71 -49.16 -43.87
CA SER A 156 -31.84 -49.15 -42.89
C SER A 156 -31.32 -49.72 -41.51
N THR A 157 -31.96 -50.45 -40.56
CA THR A 157 -33.22 -51.22 -40.35
C THR A 157 -33.56 -51.42 -38.84
N SER A 158 -34.86 -51.56 -38.48
CA SER A 158 -35.48 -52.34 -37.33
C SER A 158 -35.03 -52.13 -35.86
N SER A 159 -35.91 -52.17 -34.83
CA SER A 159 -37.36 -52.48 -34.74
C SER A 159 -38.10 -51.78 -33.55
N HIS A 160 -39.44 -51.81 -33.60
CA HIS A 160 -40.46 -51.24 -32.66
C HIS A 160 -41.28 -52.38 -31.98
N PRO A 161 -42.39 -52.18 -31.21
CA PRO A 161 -43.23 -51.00 -30.84
C PRO A 161 -43.40 -50.80 -29.30
N GLY A 162 -44.28 -49.98 -28.69
CA GLY A 162 -45.36 -49.00 -29.06
C GLY A 162 -45.90 -48.36 -27.74
N GLY A 163 -46.81 -47.37 -27.63
CA GLY A 163 -47.65 -46.58 -28.56
C GLY A 163 -48.22 -45.31 -27.86
N LYS A 164 -49.27 -44.64 -28.40
CA LYS A 164 -49.92 -43.38 -27.90
C LYS A 164 -51.44 -43.38 -28.15
N PRO A 165 -52.28 -42.60 -27.40
CA PRO A 165 -52.70 -41.21 -27.73
C PRO A 165 -52.47 -40.21 -26.56
N ALA A 166 -52.40 -38.87 -26.67
CA ALA A 166 -53.26 -37.81 -27.26
C ALA A 166 -54.54 -37.49 -26.41
N ALA A 167 -55.01 -36.25 -26.19
CA ALA A 167 -54.49 -34.88 -26.40
C ALA A 167 -55.37 -33.82 -25.65
N ALA A 168 -54.96 -32.54 -25.63
CA ALA A 168 -55.76 -31.33 -25.27
C ALA A 168 -56.30 -31.23 -23.80
N SER A 169 -56.76 -30.10 -23.24
CA SER A 169 -56.44 -28.65 -23.37
C SER A 169 -57.24 -27.83 -22.32
N ASN A 170 -56.81 -26.59 -22.03
CA ASN A 170 -57.59 -25.44 -21.49
C ASN A 170 -57.83 -25.21 -19.97
N THR A 171 -57.83 -23.90 -19.66
CA THR A 171 -58.56 -23.14 -18.61
C THR A 171 -58.26 -23.31 -17.11
N ALA A 172 -57.81 -22.20 -16.51
CA ALA A 172 -58.06 -21.78 -15.11
C ALA A 172 -59.34 -20.88 -15.06
N PRO A 173 -59.85 -20.41 -13.88
CA PRO A 173 -59.18 -19.37 -13.08
C PRO A 173 -59.41 -19.41 -11.53
N ALA A 174 -58.89 -18.36 -10.87
CA ALA A 174 -59.16 -17.75 -9.54
C ALA A 174 -60.46 -18.08 -8.74
N THR A 175 -60.61 -17.92 -7.41
CA THR A 175 -59.75 -17.63 -6.20
C THR A 175 -60.60 -18.03 -4.93
N THR A 176 -60.53 -17.62 -3.63
CA THR A 176 -59.85 -16.56 -2.84
C THR A 176 -59.96 -16.84 -1.31
N ALA A 177 -59.01 -16.35 -0.48
CA ALA A 177 -59.15 -16.05 0.98
C ALA A 177 -59.45 -17.22 1.98
N ALA A 178 -59.19 -17.13 3.31
CA ALA A 178 -58.22 -16.36 4.11
C ALA A 178 -58.08 -16.88 5.58
N THR A 179 -56.83 -16.96 6.08
CA THR A 179 -56.34 -16.66 7.47
C THR A 179 -56.89 -17.41 8.72
N VAL A 180 -55.98 -17.93 9.59
CA VAL A 180 -55.86 -17.67 11.07
C VAL A 180 -54.86 -18.65 11.76
N LEU A 181 -53.86 -18.08 12.47
CA LEU A 181 -53.08 -18.44 13.69
C LEU A 181 -53.11 -19.87 14.31
N ALA A 182 -52.10 -20.38 15.06
CA ALA A 182 -50.68 -20.01 15.32
C ALA A 182 -49.98 -21.09 16.21
N ASP A 183 -48.63 -21.10 16.24
CA ASP A 183 -47.68 -21.72 17.21
C ASP A 183 -47.83 -23.22 17.62
N LEU A 184 -46.77 -23.99 17.93
CA LEU A 184 -45.54 -23.72 18.70
C LEU A 184 -44.46 -24.83 18.45
N MET A 185 -43.17 -24.54 18.74
CA MET A 185 -41.99 -25.45 18.75
C MET A 185 -41.58 -26.07 17.38
N ALA A 186 -40.40 -25.86 16.78
CA ALA A 186 -39.02 -25.63 17.23
C ALA A 186 -38.23 -26.88 17.68
N HIS A 187 -37.59 -27.58 16.73
CA HIS A 187 -36.37 -28.37 16.97
C HIS A 187 -35.50 -28.52 15.70
N THR A 188 -34.27 -28.00 15.79
CA THR A 188 -33.02 -28.46 15.14
C THR A 188 -33.03 -29.03 13.71
N GLN A 189 -32.38 -28.32 12.78
CA GLN A 189 -31.45 -28.95 11.82
C GLN A 189 -30.05 -28.35 11.98
N ILE A 190 -29.03 -29.11 11.56
CA ILE A 190 -27.62 -28.83 11.80
C ILE A 190 -26.97 -28.36 10.50
N GLU A 191 -26.54 -27.11 10.44
CA GLU A 191 -25.84 -26.55 9.28
C GLU A 191 -24.32 -26.74 9.42
N ASN A 192 -23.74 -27.52 8.51
CA ASN A 192 -22.39 -28.08 8.69
C ASN A 192 -21.36 -27.34 7.80
N HIS A 193 -21.02 -26.11 8.20
CA HIS A 193 -20.03 -25.28 7.52
C HIS A 193 -18.79 -25.03 8.38
N SER A 194 -17.69 -25.69 8.01
CA SER A 194 -16.44 -25.71 8.80
C SER A 194 -15.65 -24.41 8.67
N ALA A 195 -15.79 -23.53 9.67
CA ALA A 195 -14.87 -22.41 9.87
C ALA A 195 -13.48 -22.90 10.32
N PRO A 196 -12.38 -22.22 9.95
CA PRO A 196 -11.06 -22.51 10.51
C PRO A 196 -10.98 -22.09 11.99
N PRO A 197 -10.07 -22.68 12.79
CA PRO A 197 -9.90 -22.31 14.19
C PRO A 197 -9.34 -20.89 14.34
N ASP A 198 -9.90 -20.14 15.29
CA ASP A 198 -9.36 -18.85 15.73
C ASP A 198 -7.99 -19.06 16.43
N VAL A 199 -7.03 -18.18 16.13
CA VAL A 199 -5.63 -18.24 16.62
C VAL A 199 -5.33 -17.04 17.54
N THR A 200 -6.33 -16.24 17.91
CA THR A 200 -6.16 -15.05 18.76
C THR A 200 -6.30 -15.32 20.27
N THR A 201 -6.75 -16.51 20.66
CA THR A 201 -6.93 -16.95 22.06
C THR A 201 -5.61 -17.35 22.75
N GLY A 202 -4.64 -16.42 22.79
CA GLY A 202 -3.27 -16.71 23.27
C GLY A 202 -2.52 -15.59 23.99
N LEU A 203 -3.12 -14.42 24.25
CA LEU A 203 -2.45 -13.32 24.96
C LEU A 203 -3.46 -12.39 25.68
N VAL A 204 -3.80 -12.72 26.94
CA VAL A 204 -4.49 -11.83 27.88
C VAL A 204 -3.86 -12.02 29.26
N GLU A 205 -3.36 -10.95 29.86
CA GLU A 205 -2.81 -10.98 31.22
C GLU A 205 -3.94 -10.90 32.26
N TYR A 206 -3.90 -11.77 33.28
CA TYR A 206 -4.91 -11.81 34.33
C TYR A 206 -4.71 -10.68 35.35
N LEU A 207 -5.45 -9.57 35.17
CA LEU A 207 -5.50 -8.47 36.11
C LEU A 207 -6.75 -8.59 36.99
N HIS A 208 -6.62 -9.25 38.15
CA HIS A 208 -7.69 -9.34 39.14
C HIS A 208 -8.03 -7.97 39.73
N HIS A 209 -9.32 -7.62 39.75
CA HIS A 209 -9.90 -6.57 40.59
C HIS A 209 -11.16 -7.11 41.25
N GLU A 210 -11.17 -7.19 42.58
CA GLU A 210 -12.37 -7.54 43.35
C GLU A 210 -13.34 -6.35 43.43
N ARG A 211 -14.63 -6.65 43.56
CA ARG A 211 -15.70 -5.66 43.69
C ARG A 211 -16.38 -5.84 45.05
N PRO A 212 -16.42 -4.82 45.93
CA PRO A 212 -16.94 -4.97 47.28
C PRO A 212 -18.47 -5.09 47.31
N GLN A 213 -18.98 -5.89 48.25
CA GLN A 213 -20.36 -5.83 48.73
C GLN A 213 -20.40 -5.64 50.26
N VAL A 214 -21.53 -5.13 50.75
CA VAL A 214 -21.66 -4.59 52.12
C VAL A 214 -22.75 -5.35 52.88
N ALA A 215 -22.39 -6.00 54.01
CA ALA A 215 -23.33 -6.29 55.09
C ALA A 215 -22.59 -6.55 56.43
N SER A 216 -23.09 -5.91 57.49
CA SER A 216 -22.75 -6.06 58.93
C SER A 216 -22.75 -7.54 59.40
N VAL A 217 -21.96 -7.98 60.39
CA VAL A 217 -22.22 -7.79 61.85
C VAL A 217 -21.01 -8.19 62.75
N ARG A 218 -20.66 -7.28 63.67
CA ARG A 218 -20.09 -7.44 65.05
C ARG A 218 -19.42 -8.79 65.47
N GLY A 219 -18.11 -8.79 65.73
CA GLY A 219 -17.41 -9.83 66.54
C GLY A 219 -15.90 -9.57 66.77
N VAL A 220 -15.39 -9.65 68.02
CA VAL A 220 -14.05 -9.18 68.49
C VAL A 220 -13.68 -9.89 69.83
N PRO A 221 -12.42 -10.29 70.16
CA PRO A 221 -11.24 -10.71 69.36
C PRO A 221 -10.49 -11.95 69.96
N ARG A 222 -9.20 -12.13 69.59
CA ARG A 222 -8.08 -12.94 70.20
C ARG A 222 -7.77 -14.31 69.57
N GLY A 223 -6.47 -14.64 69.50
CA GLY A 223 -5.94 -15.99 69.20
C GLY A 223 -4.47 -15.98 68.75
N TYR A 224 -3.53 -16.34 69.63
CA TYR A 224 -2.08 -16.37 69.39
C TYR A 224 -1.59 -17.76 68.90
N SER A 225 -0.35 -17.80 68.39
CA SER A 225 0.60 -18.94 68.43
C SER A 225 0.61 -20.04 67.35
N SER A 226 1.55 -19.90 66.40
CA SER A 226 2.73 -20.75 66.19
C SER A 226 2.68 -22.29 66.37
N SER A 227 3.10 -22.98 65.30
CA SER A 227 4.04 -24.14 65.22
C SER A 227 3.76 -25.48 65.93
N ILE A 228 3.89 -26.59 65.17
CA ILE A 228 5.07 -27.50 65.22
C ILE A 228 5.09 -28.44 63.98
N LEU A 229 6.26 -29.01 63.65
CA LEU A 229 6.43 -30.07 62.63
C LEU A 229 6.31 -31.46 63.27
N GLU A 230 5.92 -32.46 62.47
CA GLU A 230 6.19 -33.87 62.78
C GLU A 230 6.67 -34.61 61.52
N THR A 231 7.68 -35.47 61.68
CA THR A 231 8.29 -36.26 60.59
C THR A 231 8.77 -37.60 61.14
N ALA A 232 8.34 -38.71 60.53
CA ALA A 232 8.76 -40.05 60.91
C ALA A 232 9.62 -40.69 59.80
N ASP A 233 10.94 -40.69 60.01
CA ASP A 233 11.83 -41.86 59.86
C ASP A 233 13.28 -41.43 60.14
N GLY A 234 13.95 -42.12 61.06
CA GLY A 234 15.18 -41.61 61.70
C GLY A 234 16.35 -42.58 61.71
N VAL A 235 17.47 -42.15 61.12
CA VAL A 235 18.81 -42.68 61.42
C VAL A 235 19.80 -41.51 61.57
N PRO A 236 20.22 -41.14 62.79
CA PRO A 236 21.11 -40.00 63.02
C PRO A 236 22.59 -40.38 62.92
N VAL A 237 23.35 -39.69 62.07
CA VAL A 237 24.82 -39.82 61.99
C VAL A 237 25.50 -38.49 62.32
N ASN A 238 26.18 -38.45 63.48
CA ASN A 238 26.93 -37.27 63.94
C ASN A 238 28.15 -36.99 63.06
N SER A 239 28.14 -35.92 62.27
CA SER A 239 29.34 -35.38 61.61
C SER A 239 29.85 -34.13 62.34
N ARG A 240 30.75 -34.33 63.31
CA ARG A 240 31.49 -33.24 63.97
C ARG A 240 32.52 -32.63 63.00
N VAL A 241 32.07 -31.71 62.14
CA VAL A 241 32.95 -30.96 61.24
C VAL A 241 33.97 -30.16 62.06
N SER A 242 35.27 -30.37 61.80
CA SER A 242 36.35 -29.69 62.52
C SER A 242 36.25 -28.16 62.39
N SER A 243 36.54 -27.43 63.46
CA SER A 243 36.47 -25.96 63.51
C SER A 243 37.30 -25.29 62.41
N LYS A 244 38.46 -25.85 62.04
CA LYS A 244 39.28 -25.37 60.92
C LYS A 244 38.55 -25.40 59.56
N ILE A 245 37.66 -26.38 59.34
CA ILE A 245 36.86 -26.48 58.12
C ILE A 245 35.74 -25.43 58.12
N GLN A 246 35.08 -25.21 59.27
CA GLN A 246 34.10 -24.13 59.42
C GLN A 246 34.74 -22.74 59.27
N GLN A 247 35.98 -22.56 59.73
CA GLN A 247 36.73 -21.31 59.59
C GLN A 247 37.08 -21.03 58.11
N LEU A 248 37.51 -22.05 57.36
CA LEU A 248 37.71 -21.98 55.90
C LEU A 248 36.41 -21.72 55.13
N LEU A 249 35.30 -22.34 55.51
CA LEU A 249 33.98 -22.08 54.92
C LEU A 249 33.48 -20.66 55.19
N ASN A 250 33.90 -20.02 56.28
CA ASN A 250 33.59 -18.62 56.55
C ASN A 250 34.50 -17.65 55.78
N THR A 251 35.79 -17.94 55.58
CA THR A 251 36.66 -17.08 54.76
C THR A 251 36.40 -17.19 53.25
N LEU A 252 35.80 -18.31 52.79
CA LEU A 252 35.34 -18.48 51.41
C LEU A 252 33.97 -17.86 51.12
N LYS A 253 33.31 -17.21 52.10
CA LYS A 253 32.09 -16.42 51.86
C LYS A 253 32.42 -15.14 51.09
N ARG A 254 32.38 -15.26 49.76
CA ARG A 254 32.40 -14.17 48.80
C ARG A 254 31.47 -13.05 49.31
N PRO A 255 31.94 -11.80 49.45
CA PRO A 255 31.09 -10.73 49.98
C PRO A 255 29.87 -10.57 49.08
N LYS A 256 28.67 -10.52 49.67
CA LYS A 256 27.45 -10.21 48.96
C LYS A 256 27.61 -8.79 48.38
N ARG A 257 27.80 -8.68 47.07
CA ARG A 257 27.50 -7.41 46.39
C ARG A 257 25.99 -7.17 46.57
N PRO A 258 25.56 -5.98 46.98
CA PRO A 258 24.14 -5.65 46.95
C PRO A 258 23.61 -5.79 45.51
N PRO A 259 22.32 -6.14 45.33
CA PRO A 259 21.69 -6.10 44.02
C PRO A 259 21.78 -4.68 43.43
N LEU A 260 21.88 -4.57 42.10
CA LEU A 260 22.07 -3.27 41.41
C LEU A 260 21.07 -2.19 41.83
N LYS A 261 19.86 -2.58 42.25
CA LYS A 261 18.78 -1.67 42.65
C LYS A 261 19.18 -0.73 43.81
N GLU A 262 20.12 -1.11 44.66
CA GLU A 262 20.61 -0.27 45.78
C GLU A 262 21.62 0.82 45.33
N PHE A 263 22.10 0.79 44.09
CA PHE A 263 23.01 1.81 43.51
C PHE A 263 22.31 2.80 42.58
N PHE A 264 21.02 2.61 42.32
CA PHE A 264 20.21 3.38 41.38
C PHE A 264 18.83 3.70 41.97
N VAL A 265 18.73 3.95 43.29
CA VAL A 265 17.45 4.32 43.91
C VAL A 265 17.03 5.69 43.39
N ASP A 266 17.92 6.67 43.53
CA ASP A 266 17.75 8.06 43.08
C ASP A 266 17.38 8.12 41.58
N ASP A 267 18.19 7.53 40.69
CA ASP A 267 17.93 7.44 39.24
C ASP A 267 16.57 6.79 38.89
N PHE A 268 16.07 5.85 39.71
CA PHE A 268 14.82 5.13 39.42
C PHE A 268 13.59 5.82 40.02
N GLU A 269 13.74 6.65 41.06
CA GLU A 269 12.69 7.56 41.51
C GLU A 269 12.63 8.83 40.62
N GLU A 270 13.76 9.36 40.13
CA GLU A 270 13.77 10.44 39.12
C GLU A 270 13.15 9.99 37.78
N LEU A 271 13.29 8.71 37.41
CA LEU A 271 12.57 8.10 36.27
C LEU A 271 11.10 7.73 36.55
N LEU A 272 10.65 7.79 37.81
CA LEU A 272 9.26 7.56 38.22
C LEU A 272 8.55 8.84 38.67
N GLU A 273 9.22 9.99 38.68
CA GLU A 273 8.55 11.28 38.60
C GLU A 273 7.73 11.33 37.31
N VAL A 274 6.41 11.11 37.44
CA VAL A 274 5.46 11.33 36.38
C VAL A 274 5.59 12.79 35.95
N GLN A 275 6.24 13.04 34.80
CA GLN A 275 6.42 14.37 34.24
C GLN A 275 5.05 15.06 34.19
N GLN A 276 4.85 16.01 35.10
CA GLN A 276 3.60 16.75 35.16
C GLN A 276 3.50 17.52 33.84
N PRO A 277 2.46 17.27 33.00
CA PRO A 277 2.38 17.90 31.69
C PRO A 277 2.41 19.41 31.85
N ASP A 278 3.30 20.08 31.13
CA ASP A 278 3.52 21.53 31.25
C ASP A 278 2.16 22.24 31.27
N PRO A 279 1.84 23.07 32.29
CA PRO A 279 0.57 23.79 32.31
C PRO A 279 0.34 24.61 31.03
N ASN A 280 1.43 25.08 30.41
CA ASN A 280 1.45 25.85 29.16
C ASN A 280 1.45 24.97 27.88
N GLN A 281 1.45 23.64 28.01
CA GLN A 281 1.39 22.71 26.87
C GLN A 281 0.16 23.04 26.00
N PRO A 282 0.32 23.21 24.67
CA PRO A 282 -0.78 23.41 23.74
C PRO A 282 -1.85 22.32 23.90
N LYS A 283 -3.12 22.74 24.03
CA LYS A 283 -4.29 21.87 24.20
C LYS A 283 -5.34 22.20 23.13
N PRO A 284 -6.15 21.21 22.68
CA PRO A 284 -7.27 21.48 21.81
C PRO A 284 -8.35 22.34 22.47
N GLU A 285 -8.64 23.49 21.87
CA GLU A 285 -9.53 24.54 22.39
C GLU A 285 -10.85 24.61 21.60
N GLY A 286 -10.85 24.19 20.33
CA GLY A 286 -11.98 24.29 19.43
C GLY A 286 -13.21 23.48 19.82
N ASN A 287 -14.30 23.71 19.09
CA ASN A 287 -15.54 22.93 19.20
C ASN A 287 -15.32 21.48 18.71
N GLN A 288 -16.12 20.53 19.20
CA GLN A 288 -16.11 19.14 18.71
C GLN A 288 -16.45 19.08 17.21
N VAL A 289 -15.75 18.22 16.47
CA VAL A 289 -15.98 18.00 15.03
C VAL A 289 -17.30 17.25 14.83
N ASN A 290 -18.22 17.86 14.09
CA ASN A 290 -19.41 17.17 13.59
C ASN A 290 -19.06 16.22 12.45
N VAL A 291 -19.80 15.12 12.31
CA VAL A 291 -19.70 14.20 11.16
C VAL A 291 -19.90 14.99 9.86
N LEU A 292 -18.88 15.02 9.02
CA LEU A 292 -18.95 15.61 7.69
C LEU A 292 -19.59 14.62 6.73
N LYS A 293 -20.58 15.07 5.96
CA LYS A 293 -21.16 14.28 4.86
C LYS A 293 -20.57 14.76 3.55
N GLY A 294 -20.15 13.83 2.71
CA GLY A 294 -19.93 14.08 1.28
C GLY A 294 -21.25 14.46 0.61
N GLU A 295 -21.18 14.87 -0.65
CA GLU A 295 -22.39 15.04 -1.46
C GLU A 295 -23.16 13.71 -1.61
N PRO A 296 -24.49 13.74 -1.81
CA PRO A 296 -25.23 12.54 -2.17
C PRO A 296 -24.65 11.89 -3.43
N LEU A 297 -24.58 10.55 -3.43
CA LEU A 297 -24.33 9.80 -4.66
C LEU A 297 -25.54 9.99 -5.57
N GLY A 298 -25.32 10.49 -6.79
CA GLY A 298 -26.40 10.85 -7.71
C GLY A 298 -27.19 9.62 -8.15
N VAL A 299 -28.52 9.70 -8.10
CA VAL A 299 -29.42 8.63 -8.56
C VAL A 299 -29.48 8.62 -10.09
N VAL A 300 -28.39 8.18 -10.72
CA VAL A 300 -28.30 8.02 -12.17
C VAL A 300 -28.98 6.70 -12.54
N THR A 301 -30.24 6.79 -12.98
CA THR A 301 -31.10 5.65 -13.38
C THR A 301 -30.52 4.74 -14.47
N ASN A 302 -29.41 5.13 -15.09
CA ASN A 302 -28.77 4.48 -16.23
C ASN A 302 -27.42 3.81 -15.87
N TRP A 303 -27.03 3.82 -14.58
CA TRP A 303 -25.84 3.08 -14.11
C TRP A 303 -26.06 1.56 -14.18
N PRO A 304 -25.00 0.78 -14.46
CA PRO A 304 -25.10 -0.68 -14.53
C PRO A 304 -25.24 -1.30 -13.13
N PRO A 305 -26.11 -2.30 -12.92
CA PRO A 305 -26.37 -2.88 -11.59
C PRO A 305 -25.23 -3.76 -11.07
N SER A 306 -24.25 -4.08 -11.91
CA SER A 306 -22.96 -4.62 -11.50
C SER A 306 -21.88 -4.28 -12.52
N LEU A 307 -20.61 -4.36 -12.10
CA LEU A 307 -19.46 -4.15 -12.98
C LEU A 307 -19.38 -5.21 -14.10
N LEU A 308 -19.95 -6.41 -13.86
CA LEU A 308 -20.09 -7.45 -14.87
C LEU A 308 -21.16 -7.12 -15.91
N ALA A 309 -22.29 -6.51 -15.51
CA ALA A 309 -23.28 -5.99 -16.44
C ALA A 309 -22.69 -4.87 -17.33
N ALA A 310 -21.84 -4.00 -16.76
CA ALA A 310 -21.09 -3.02 -17.54
C ALA A 310 -20.18 -3.69 -18.59
N LEU A 311 -19.36 -4.66 -18.16
CA LEU A 311 -18.47 -5.39 -19.08
C LEU A 311 -19.24 -6.15 -20.18
N GLN A 312 -20.37 -6.78 -19.85
CA GLN A 312 -21.22 -7.47 -20.82
C GLN A 312 -21.80 -6.47 -21.84
N ARG A 313 -22.35 -5.34 -21.37
CA ARG A 313 -22.88 -4.26 -22.22
C ARG A 313 -21.81 -3.75 -23.19
N TRP A 314 -20.63 -3.39 -22.71
CA TRP A 314 -19.56 -2.86 -23.56
C TRP A 314 -18.90 -3.92 -24.44
N GLY A 315 -18.75 -5.15 -23.92
CA GLY A 315 -18.19 -6.30 -24.65
C GLY A 315 -19.04 -6.75 -25.84
N THR A 316 -20.35 -6.52 -25.79
CA THR A 316 -21.30 -6.81 -26.88
C THR A 316 -21.52 -5.58 -27.78
N THR A 317 -22.04 -4.48 -27.23
CA THR A 317 -22.45 -3.29 -28.01
C THR A 317 -21.28 -2.47 -28.55
N GLN A 318 -20.16 -2.42 -27.84
CA GLN A 318 -18.99 -1.59 -28.14
C GLN A 318 -17.72 -2.46 -28.28
N SER A 319 -17.90 -3.67 -28.81
CA SER A 319 -16.88 -4.74 -28.86
C SER A 319 -15.52 -4.36 -29.47
N LYS A 320 -15.51 -3.37 -30.39
CA LYS A 320 -14.30 -2.83 -31.04
C LYS A 320 -13.62 -1.69 -30.27
N ALA A 321 -14.30 -1.05 -29.31
CA ALA A 321 -13.75 0.09 -28.57
C ALA A 321 -12.52 -0.34 -27.74
N PRO A 322 -11.44 0.46 -27.70
CA PRO A 322 -10.27 0.15 -26.90
C PRO A 322 -10.61 0.25 -25.41
N CYS A 323 -10.10 -0.70 -24.63
CA CYS A 323 -10.27 -0.77 -23.17
C CYS A 323 -8.93 -0.53 -22.48
N LEU A 324 -7.87 -1.22 -22.94
CA LEU A 324 -6.54 -1.17 -22.33
C LEU A 324 -5.45 -1.30 -23.40
N THR A 325 -4.46 -0.41 -23.39
CA THR A 325 -3.22 -0.53 -24.18
C THR A 325 -2.04 -0.77 -23.26
N ALA A 326 -1.33 -1.87 -23.49
CA ALA A 326 -0.08 -2.21 -22.79
C ALA A 326 1.13 -1.77 -23.62
N LEU A 327 2.15 -1.26 -22.93
CA LEU A 327 3.40 -0.79 -23.52
C LEU A 327 4.58 -1.70 -23.15
N ASP A 328 5.61 -1.71 -23.99
CA ASP A 328 6.91 -2.31 -23.66
C ASP A 328 7.84 -1.32 -22.93
N THR A 329 9.03 -1.80 -22.57
CA THR A 329 10.10 -1.01 -21.94
C THR A 329 10.71 0.06 -22.84
N THR A 330 10.29 0.16 -24.11
CA THR A 330 10.61 1.28 -25.02
C THR A 330 9.47 2.29 -25.13
N GLY A 331 8.30 2.00 -24.55
CA GLY A 331 7.10 2.82 -24.62
C GLY A 331 6.29 2.66 -25.91
N LYS A 332 6.57 1.61 -26.70
CA LYS A 332 5.77 1.21 -27.85
C LYS A 332 4.60 0.33 -27.40
N ALA A 333 3.45 0.47 -28.05
CA ALA A 333 2.30 -0.38 -27.76
C ALA A 333 2.54 -1.82 -28.22
N ILE A 334 2.54 -2.77 -27.29
CA ILE A 334 2.59 -4.22 -27.57
C ILE A 334 1.22 -4.67 -28.09
N TYR A 335 0.17 -4.27 -27.37
CA TYR A 335 -1.17 -4.79 -27.56
C TYR A 335 -2.24 -3.81 -27.08
N THR A 336 -3.35 -3.73 -27.81
CA THR A 336 -4.58 -3.05 -27.35
C THR A 336 -5.70 -4.08 -27.23
N LEU A 337 -6.18 -4.23 -25.99
CA LEU A 337 -7.36 -5.00 -25.63
C LEU A 337 -8.59 -4.14 -25.90
N THR A 338 -9.55 -4.69 -26.65
CA THR A 338 -10.87 -4.06 -26.85
C THR A 338 -11.89 -4.69 -25.89
N TYR A 339 -12.98 -3.99 -25.58
CA TYR A 339 -14.02 -4.51 -24.67
C TYR A 339 -14.54 -5.89 -25.09
N GLY A 340 -14.75 -6.14 -26.40
CA GLY A 340 -15.17 -7.44 -26.90
C GLY A 340 -14.10 -8.53 -26.78
N LYS A 341 -12.81 -8.18 -26.80
CA LYS A 341 -11.71 -9.11 -26.54
C LYS A 341 -11.51 -9.39 -25.05
N LEU A 342 -11.79 -8.44 -24.16
CA LEU A 342 -11.82 -8.67 -22.71
C LEU A 342 -12.95 -9.65 -22.38
N TRP A 343 -14.19 -9.28 -22.71
CA TRP A 343 -15.39 -10.11 -22.53
C TRP A 343 -15.22 -11.54 -23.08
N SER A 344 -14.85 -11.69 -24.35
CA SER A 344 -14.70 -13.02 -24.99
C SER A 344 -13.45 -13.81 -24.59
N ARG A 345 -12.53 -13.24 -23.80
CA ARG A 345 -11.43 -13.98 -23.15
C ARG A 345 -11.81 -14.37 -21.73
N SER A 346 -12.34 -13.44 -20.93
CA SER A 346 -12.80 -13.71 -19.57
C SER A 346 -13.93 -14.74 -19.53
N LEU A 347 -14.86 -14.74 -20.50
CA LEU A 347 -15.86 -15.82 -20.68
C LEU A 347 -15.22 -17.21 -20.86
N LYS A 348 -14.17 -17.31 -21.70
CA LYS A 348 -13.48 -18.59 -21.95
C LYS A 348 -12.71 -19.07 -20.73
N LEU A 349 -12.09 -18.14 -20.02
CA LEU A 349 -11.40 -18.43 -18.78
C LEU A 349 -12.40 -18.90 -17.71
N ALA A 350 -13.47 -18.15 -17.46
CA ALA A 350 -14.52 -18.50 -16.50
C ALA A 350 -15.11 -19.90 -16.77
N TYR A 351 -15.50 -20.18 -18.02
CA TYR A 351 -15.97 -21.51 -18.42
C TYR A 351 -14.91 -22.60 -18.18
N THR A 352 -13.64 -22.32 -18.47
CA THR A 352 -12.55 -23.29 -18.25
C THR A 352 -12.32 -23.55 -16.75
N LEU A 353 -12.36 -22.52 -15.90
CA LEU A 353 -12.16 -22.66 -14.45
C LEU A 353 -13.26 -23.49 -13.79
N LEU A 354 -14.52 -23.31 -14.21
CA LEU A 354 -15.67 -24.05 -13.68
C LEU A 354 -15.84 -25.47 -14.25
N ASN A 355 -15.44 -25.72 -15.50
CA ASN A 355 -15.78 -26.98 -16.20
C ASN A 355 -14.56 -27.84 -16.56
N LYS A 356 -13.34 -27.29 -16.56
CA LYS A 356 -12.17 -27.96 -17.13
C LYS A 356 -10.82 -27.43 -16.60
N LEU A 357 -10.47 -27.81 -15.38
CA LEU A 357 -9.07 -27.83 -14.97
C LEU A 357 -8.30 -28.89 -15.78
N THR A 358 -6.98 -28.76 -15.90
CA THR A 358 -6.16 -29.51 -16.87
C THR A 358 -5.99 -31.01 -16.57
N THR A 359 -6.29 -31.45 -15.35
CA THR A 359 -6.00 -32.79 -14.83
C THR A 359 -7.29 -33.46 -14.33
N LYS A 360 -7.56 -34.69 -14.78
CA LYS A 360 -8.83 -35.42 -14.52
C LYS A 360 -9.11 -35.74 -13.04
N ASN A 361 -8.13 -35.58 -12.16
CA ASN A 361 -8.21 -35.99 -10.75
C ASN A 361 -8.30 -34.80 -9.78
N GLU A 362 -8.31 -33.56 -10.28
CA GLU A 362 -8.34 -32.35 -9.46
C GLU A 362 -9.79 -31.91 -9.21
N PRO A 363 -10.14 -31.41 -8.01
CA PRO A 363 -11.47 -30.92 -7.73
C PRO A 363 -11.77 -29.66 -8.56
N LEU A 364 -12.97 -29.61 -9.17
CA LEU A 364 -13.46 -28.41 -9.83
C LEU A 364 -13.66 -27.29 -8.80
N LEU A 365 -13.30 -26.06 -9.18
CA LEU A 365 -13.54 -24.87 -8.37
C LEU A 365 -15.04 -24.61 -8.25
N LYS A 366 -15.45 -24.06 -7.10
CA LYS A 366 -16.84 -23.67 -6.81
C LYS A 366 -16.96 -22.15 -6.66
N PRO A 367 -18.16 -21.57 -6.86
CA PRO A 367 -18.46 -20.21 -6.44
C PRO A 367 -17.95 -19.92 -5.02
N GLY A 368 -17.35 -18.75 -4.83
CA GLY A 368 -16.65 -18.32 -3.62
C GLY A 368 -15.18 -18.76 -3.52
N ASP A 369 -14.69 -19.70 -4.36
CA ASP A 369 -13.29 -20.15 -4.27
C ASP A 369 -12.28 -19.06 -4.64
N ARG A 370 -11.18 -19.03 -3.86
CA ARG A 370 -10.20 -17.94 -3.86
C ARG A 370 -8.98 -18.33 -4.69
N VAL A 371 -8.59 -17.46 -5.62
CA VAL A 371 -7.62 -17.78 -6.69
C VAL A 371 -6.56 -16.69 -6.78
N ALA A 372 -5.28 -17.05 -6.64
CA ALA A 372 -4.19 -16.09 -6.75
C ALA A 372 -4.02 -15.60 -8.20
N LEU A 373 -3.86 -14.29 -8.40
CA LEU A 373 -3.50 -13.71 -9.70
C LEU A 373 -2.03 -13.28 -9.67
N VAL A 374 -1.18 -14.01 -10.40
CA VAL A 374 0.28 -13.82 -10.41
C VAL A 374 0.73 -13.36 -11.79
N PHE A 375 0.76 -12.03 -11.98
CA PHE A 375 1.09 -11.37 -13.24
C PHE A 375 2.12 -10.27 -13.02
N PRO A 376 3.13 -10.13 -13.90
CA PRO A 376 4.14 -9.09 -13.79
C PRO A 376 3.55 -7.73 -14.16
N ASN A 377 4.15 -6.64 -13.67
CA ASN A 377 3.73 -5.26 -13.94
C ASN A 377 3.85 -4.84 -15.43
N SER A 378 4.30 -5.73 -16.31
CA SER A 378 4.33 -5.62 -17.78
C SER A 378 3.12 -6.27 -18.49
N ASP A 379 2.28 -7.05 -17.79
CA ASP A 379 1.12 -7.76 -18.38
C ASP A 379 -0.22 -7.39 -17.70
N PRO A 380 -0.67 -6.12 -17.81
CA PRO A 380 -2.00 -5.71 -17.35
C PRO A 380 -3.11 -6.37 -18.16
N VAL A 381 -2.82 -6.84 -19.39
CA VAL A 381 -3.81 -7.38 -20.33
C VAL A 381 -4.31 -8.74 -19.88
N MET A 382 -3.40 -9.66 -19.52
CA MET A 382 -3.81 -10.97 -19.03
C MET A 382 -4.25 -10.92 -17.57
N PHE A 383 -3.70 -10.03 -16.74
CA PHE A 383 -4.26 -9.74 -15.42
C PHE A 383 -5.74 -9.32 -15.50
N MET A 384 -6.09 -8.36 -16.36
CA MET A 384 -7.45 -7.89 -16.53
C MET A 384 -8.38 -9.00 -17.03
N VAL A 385 -7.91 -9.83 -17.96
CA VAL A 385 -8.64 -11.05 -18.40
C VAL A 385 -8.85 -12.03 -17.25
N ALA A 386 -7.85 -12.21 -16.38
CA ALA A 386 -7.90 -13.10 -15.22
C ALA A 386 -8.89 -12.61 -14.16
N PHE A 387 -8.80 -11.34 -13.76
CA PHE A 387 -9.67 -10.71 -12.77
C PHE A 387 -11.14 -10.83 -13.15
N TYR A 388 -11.52 -10.38 -14.36
CA TYR A 388 -12.88 -10.53 -14.86
C TYR A 388 -13.26 -11.98 -15.18
N GLY A 389 -12.28 -12.86 -15.42
CA GLY A 389 -12.51 -14.30 -15.62
C GLY A 389 -12.85 -15.04 -14.32
N CYS A 390 -12.26 -14.63 -13.19
CA CYS A 390 -12.66 -15.10 -11.86
C CYS A 390 -14.06 -14.59 -11.50
N LEU A 391 -14.31 -13.28 -11.63
CA LEU A 391 -15.63 -12.72 -11.31
C LEU A 391 -16.77 -13.33 -12.14
N LEU A 392 -16.57 -13.60 -13.44
CA LEU A 392 -17.56 -14.29 -14.30
C LEU A 392 -17.70 -15.80 -14.00
N ALA A 393 -16.87 -16.35 -13.12
CA ALA A 393 -16.98 -17.70 -12.58
C ALA A 393 -17.47 -17.72 -11.13
N GLU A 394 -17.89 -16.57 -10.57
CA GLU A 394 -18.21 -16.40 -9.15
C GLU A 394 -17.02 -16.74 -8.22
N LEU A 395 -15.78 -16.63 -8.72
CA LEU A 395 -14.53 -16.86 -7.99
C LEU A 395 -13.91 -15.56 -7.49
N ILE A 396 -13.23 -15.62 -6.35
CA ILE A 396 -12.62 -14.47 -5.68
C ILE A 396 -11.14 -14.34 -6.09
N PRO A 397 -10.77 -13.41 -7.00
CA PRO A 397 -9.36 -13.16 -7.30
C PRO A 397 -8.64 -12.53 -6.10
N VAL A 398 -7.40 -12.97 -5.88
CA VAL A 398 -6.45 -12.43 -4.91
C VAL A 398 -5.21 -11.95 -5.67
N PRO A 399 -5.15 -10.68 -6.12
CA PRO A 399 -3.97 -10.11 -6.78
C PRO A 399 -2.75 -10.10 -5.86
N ILE A 400 -1.61 -10.61 -6.33
CA ILE A 400 -0.34 -10.61 -5.59
C ILE A 400 0.85 -10.27 -6.50
N GLU A 401 2.01 -9.96 -5.91
CA GLU A 401 3.25 -9.83 -6.68
C GLU A 401 3.77 -11.17 -7.19
N VAL A 402 4.59 -11.10 -8.23
CA VAL A 402 5.35 -12.25 -8.74
C VAL A 402 6.44 -12.61 -7.73
N PRO A 403 6.47 -13.86 -7.19
CA PRO A 403 7.48 -14.28 -6.20
C PRO A 403 8.83 -14.58 -6.88
N LEU A 404 9.57 -13.52 -7.24
CA LEU A 404 10.86 -13.62 -7.94
C LEU A 404 11.97 -14.28 -7.11
N THR A 405 11.88 -14.28 -5.77
CA THR A 405 12.92 -14.86 -4.89
C THR A 405 12.39 -15.97 -3.98
N ARG A 406 13.25 -16.94 -3.65
CA ARG A 406 12.90 -18.10 -2.80
C ARG A 406 13.01 -17.87 -1.29
N LYS A 407 13.49 -16.71 -0.84
CA LYS A 407 13.93 -16.49 0.56
C LYS A 407 13.48 -15.16 1.19
N ASP A 408 12.82 -14.29 0.44
CA ASP A 408 12.29 -13.04 1.00
C ASP A 408 11.24 -13.29 2.11
N ALA A 409 11.22 -12.40 3.10
CA ALA A 409 10.24 -12.39 4.19
C ALA A 409 8.86 -11.94 3.71
N GLY A 410 8.78 -10.94 2.82
CA GLY A 410 7.52 -10.50 2.21
C GLY A 410 6.85 -11.63 1.42
N SER A 411 7.61 -12.34 0.60
CA SER A 411 7.16 -13.56 -0.08
C SER A 411 6.60 -14.61 0.89
N GLN A 412 7.24 -14.86 2.03
CA GLN A 412 6.68 -15.78 3.06
C GLN A 412 5.36 -15.27 3.67
N GLN A 413 5.21 -13.95 3.86
CA GLN A 413 3.99 -13.33 4.39
C GLN A 413 2.82 -13.39 3.40
N ILE A 414 3.08 -13.21 2.10
CA ILE A 414 2.11 -13.51 1.03
C ILE A 414 1.72 -15.00 1.07
N GLY A 415 2.69 -15.90 1.28
CA GLY A 415 2.45 -17.34 1.43
C GLY A 415 1.46 -17.66 2.56
N PHE A 416 1.65 -17.05 3.74
CA PHE A 416 0.73 -17.20 4.86
C PHE A 416 -0.68 -16.69 4.51
N LEU A 417 -0.82 -15.51 3.89
CA LEU A 417 -2.12 -15.00 3.45
C LEU A 417 -2.82 -15.96 2.47
N LEU A 418 -2.11 -16.50 1.49
CA LEU A 418 -2.66 -17.48 0.54
C LEU A 418 -3.10 -18.77 1.24
N GLY A 419 -2.35 -19.20 2.26
CA GLY A 419 -2.73 -20.31 3.14
C GLY A 419 -4.02 -20.03 3.92
N SER A 420 -4.11 -18.86 4.57
CA SER A 420 -5.31 -18.42 5.29
C SER A 420 -6.53 -18.28 4.38
N CYS A 421 -6.35 -17.80 3.15
CA CYS A 421 -7.39 -17.71 2.13
C CYS A 421 -7.72 -19.08 1.47
N GLY A 422 -7.07 -20.18 1.87
CA GLY A 422 -7.31 -21.51 1.31
C GLY A 422 -7.07 -21.59 -0.20
N VAL A 423 -6.11 -20.83 -0.72
CA VAL A 423 -5.85 -20.74 -2.17
C VAL A 423 -5.08 -21.97 -2.65
N THR A 424 -5.66 -22.67 -3.63
CA THR A 424 -5.08 -23.87 -4.26
C THR A 424 -4.65 -23.64 -5.72
N LEU A 425 -5.14 -22.58 -6.37
CA LEU A 425 -4.87 -22.25 -7.77
C LEU A 425 -4.25 -20.86 -7.91
N ALA A 426 -3.21 -20.76 -8.75
CA ALA A 426 -2.64 -19.51 -9.22
C ALA A 426 -2.79 -19.37 -10.74
N LEU A 427 -3.38 -18.27 -11.19
CA LEU A 427 -3.44 -17.89 -12.60
C LEU A 427 -2.23 -17.05 -12.97
N THR A 428 -1.64 -17.34 -14.13
CA THR A 428 -0.47 -16.64 -14.65
C THR A 428 -0.38 -16.77 -16.17
N THR A 429 0.66 -16.21 -16.81
CA THR A 429 0.98 -16.43 -18.23
C THR A 429 2.19 -17.34 -18.43
N ASP A 430 2.34 -17.92 -19.62
CA ASP A 430 3.49 -18.75 -20.01
C ASP A 430 4.83 -18.03 -19.79
N ALA A 431 4.89 -16.74 -20.16
CA ALA A 431 6.07 -15.90 -19.96
C ALA A 431 6.40 -15.70 -18.46
N CYS A 432 5.39 -15.36 -17.64
CA CYS A 432 5.57 -15.21 -16.20
C CYS A 432 5.96 -16.55 -15.54
N GLN A 433 5.24 -17.62 -15.86
CA GLN A 433 5.51 -18.96 -15.31
C GLN A 433 6.93 -19.45 -15.65
N LYS A 434 7.51 -19.04 -16.78
CA LYS A 434 8.90 -19.34 -17.15
C LYS A 434 9.93 -18.53 -16.34
N GLY A 435 9.61 -17.28 -15.98
CA GLY A 435 10.44 -16.45 -15.10
C GLY A 435 10.46 -16.89 -13.64
N LEU A 436 9.38 -17.55 -13.16
CA LEU A 436 9.29 -18.03 -11.78
C LEU A 436 10.42 -19.03 -11.42
N PRO A 437 11.04 -18.92 -10.22
CA PRO A 437 12.07 -19.84 -9.75
C PRO A 437 11.69 -21.32 -9.87
N LYS A 438 12.52 -22.10 -10.57
CA LYS A 438 12.28 -23.52 -10.84
C LYS A 438 12.91 -24.46 -9.83
N ALA A 439 12.34 -25.66 -9.66
CA ALA A 439 12.95 -26.81 -9.02
C ALA A 439 13.88 -27.56 -10.00
N GLN A 440 14.62 -28.58 -9.52
CA GLN A 440 15.43 -29.45 -10.38
C GLN A 440 14.59 -30.26 -11.39
N THR A 441 13.30 -30.45 -11.12
CA THR A 441 12.32 -31.08 -12.03
C THR A 441 11.86 -30.16 -13.18
N GLY A 442 12.26 -28.88 -13.18
CA GLY A 442 11.79 -27.88 -14.15
C GLY A 442 10.42 -27.25 -13.82
N GLU A 443 9.71 -27.78 -12.82
CA GLU A 443 8.47 -27.20 -12.29
C GLU A 443 8.74 -25.91 -11.50
N VAL A 444 7.71 -25.10 -11.24
CA VAL A 444 7.80 -23.97 -10.32
C VAL A 444 8.08 -24.50 -8.90
N VAL A 445 9.04 -23.91 -8.19
CA VAL A 445 9.40 -24.35 -6.84
C VAL A 445 8.27 -24.07 -5.85
N THR A 446 8.05 -24.98 -4.90
CA THR A 446 7.23 -24.68 -3.72
C THR A 446 7.93 -23.59 -2.89
N PHE A 447 7.34 -22.40 -2.85
CA PHE A 447 7.86 -21.29 -2.05
C PHE A 447 7.66 -21.58 -0.55
N LYS A 448 8.62 -21.19 0.30
CA LYS A 448 8.53 -21.41 1.74
C LYS A 448 7.35 -20.63 2.31
N GLY A 449 6.51 -21.30 3.10
CA GLY A 449 5.33 -20.70 3.74
C GLY A 449 4.11 -20.56 2.83
N TRP A 450 4.20 -20.92 1.55
CA TRP A 450 3.06 -20.92 0.63
C TRP A 450 2.28 -22.25 0.70
N PRO A 451 0.96 -22.25 0.44
CA PRO A 451 0.21 -23.48 0.17
C PRO A 451 0.72 -24.16 -1.12
N ARG A 452 0.33 -25.43 -1.32
CA ARG A 452 0.61 -26.14 -2.57
C ARG A 452 -0.28 -25.59 -3.69
N LEU A 453 0.27 -24.68 -4.49
CA LEU A 453 -0.42 -24.08 -5.63
C LEU A 453 -0.29 -24.91 -6.91
N MET A 454 -1.43 -25.17 -7.55
CA MET A 454 -1.50 -25.50 -8.97
C MET A 454 -1.30 -24.22 -9.79
N TRP A 455 -0.43 -24.26 -10.80
CA TRP A 455 -0.13 -23.12 -11.66
C TRP A 455 -0.83 -23.26 -13.01
N PHE A 456 -1.79 -22.39 -13.30
CA PHE A 456 -2.59 -22.44 -14.52
C PHE A 456 -2.27 -21.26 -15.45
N VAL A 457 -1.83 -21.59 -16.66
CA VAL A 457 -1.41 -20.65 -17.71
C VAL A 457 -2.63 -20.24 -18.53
N ILE A 458 -3.01 -18.95 -18.48
CA ILE A 458 -4.28 -18.47 -19.09
C ILE A 458 -4.16 -17.95 -20.53
N ASP A 459 -2.95 -17.69 -21.03
CA ASP A 459 -2.69 -17.17 -22.38
C ASP A 459 -2.49 -18.28 -23.44
N GLY A 460 -2.43 -19.54 -23.02
CA GLY A 460 -2.24 -20.69 -23.90
C GLY A 460 -3.50 -21.14 -24.67
N LYS A 461 -3.27 -22.01 -25.67
CA LYS A 461 -4.31 -22.48 -26.62
C LYS A 461 -5.32 -23.47 -26.01
N HIS A 462 -5.12 -23.89 -24.76
CA HIS A 462 -5.87 -24.96 -24.09
C HIS A 462 -7.15 -24.53 -23.37
N LEU A 463 -7.41 -23.21 -23.26
CA LEU A 463 -8.69 -22.68 -22.76
C LEU A 463 -9.86 -23.26 -23.58
N ALA A 464 -10.89 -23.75 -22.88
CA ALA A 464 -12.07 -24.27 -23.51
C ALA A 464 -12.91 -23.13 -24.15
N LYS A 465 -13.53 -23.42 -25.29
CA LYS A 465 -14.63 -22.59 -25.79
C LYS A 465 -15.88 -22.94 -24.97
N PRO A 466 -16.62 -21.95 -24.43
CA PRO A 466 -17.95 -22.20 -23.88
C PRO A 466 -18.85 -22.93 -24.86
N ALA A 467 -19.74 -23.75 -24.34
CA ALA A 467 -20.88 -24.28 -25.09
C ALA A 467 -21.81 -23.11 -25.50
N LYS A 468 -22.62 -23.27 -26.56
CA LYS A 468 -23.45 -22.17 -27.11
C LYS A 468 -24.54 -21.69 -26.15
N ASP A 469 -24.95 -22.60 -25.28
CA ASP A 469 -25.95 -22.50 -24.23
C ASP A 469 -25.37 -22.00 -22.90
N TRP A 470 -24.05 -22.16 -22.67
CA TRP A 470 -23.42 -21.69 -21.45
C TRP A 470 -23.30 -20.16 -21.41
N HIS A 471 -23.86 -19.56 -20.38
CA HIS A 471 -23.80 -18.13 -20.08
C HIS A 471 -23.47 -17.95 -18.59
N PRO A 472 -22.58 -17.02 -18.22
CA PRO A 472 -22.30 -16.72 -16.81
C PRO A 472 -23.51 -16.04 -16.17
N GLN A 473 -23.68 -16.21 -14.87
CA GLN A 473 -24.71 -15.51 -14.10
C GLN A 473 -24.26 -14.07 -13.83
N VAL A 474 -24.67 -13.14 -14.69
CA VAL A 474 -24.46 -11.71 -14.45
C VAL A 474 -25.56 -11.20 -13.52
N ARG A 475 -25.28 -11.28 -12.22
CA ARG A 475 -26.16 -10.78 -11.15
C ARG A 475 -25.93 -9.29 -10.87
N ASP A 476 -26.86 -8.71 -10.13
CA ASP A 476 -26.69 -7.41 -9.48
C ASP A 476 -25.64 -7.49 -8.35
N ALA A 477 -25.11 -6.35 -7.92
CA ALA A 477 -24.02 -6.30 -6.95
C ALA A 477 -24.47 -6.70 -5.52
N SER A 478 -24.01 -7.86 -5.04
CA SER A 478 -24.32 -8.42 -3.72
C SER A 478 -23.31 -8.02 -2.63
N ALA A 479 -23.62 -8.35 -1.37
CA ALA A 479 -22.69 -8.21 -0.24
C ALA A 479 -21.58 -9.29 -0.21
N GLU A 480 -21.59 -10.24 -1.15
CA GLU A 480 -20.56 -11.29 -1.25
C GLU A 480 -19.20 -10.69 -1.64
N THR A 481 -18.11 -11.27 -1.15
CA THR A 481 -16.74 -10.80 -1.46
C THR A 481 -16.45 -10.97 -2.94
N ALA A 482 -16.24 -9.86 -3.65
CA ALA A 482 -15.83 -9.84 -5.05
C ALA A 482 -14.35 -10.16 -5.20
N TYR A 483 -13.48 -9.56 -4.38
CA TYR A 483 -12.03 -9.75 -4.46
C TYR A 483 -11.35 -9.45 -3.12
N ILE A 484 -10.06 -9.79 -3.00
CA ILE A 484 -9.24 -9.52 -1.81
C ILE A 484 -7.99 -8.72 -2.21
N GLU A 485 -7.83 -7.52 -1.66
CA GLU A 485 -6.54 -6.78 -1.72
C GLU A 485 -5.68 -7.19 -0.53
N TYR A 486 -4.37 -7.27 -0.69
CA TYR A 486 -3.46 -7.51 0.43
C TYR A 486 -2.77 -6.21 0.87
N LYS A 487 -2.59 -6.07 2.18
CA LYS A 487 -1.84 -4.97 2.81
C LYS A 487 -0.76 -5.58 3.70
N THR A 488 0.48 -5.08 3.57
CA THR A 488 1.56 -5.39 4.51
C THR A 488 1.68 -4.26 5.52
N SER A 489 1.71 -4.61 6.80
CA SER A 489 1.86 -3.69 7.93
C SER A 489 3.30 -3.16 8.06
N LYS A 490 3.54 -2.20 8.96
CA LYS A 490 4.91 -1.72 9.24
C LYS A 490 5.74 -2.79 9.95
N GLU A 491 5.04 -3.67 10.66
CA GLU A 491 5.52 -4.82 11.42
C GLU A 491 5.82 -6.02 10.49
N GLY A 492 5.52 -5.90 9.20
CA GLY A 492 5.79 -6.89 8.15
C GLY A 492 4.74 -8.01 8.04
N SER A 493 3.75 -8.07 8.93
CA SER A 493 2.60 -8.97 8.78
C SER A 493 1.76 -8.59 7.56
N THR A 494 1.23 -9.57 6.83
CA THR A 494 0.36 -9.32 5.67
C THR A 494 -1.05 -9.82 5.92
N VAL A 495 -2.03 -8.94 5.62
CA VAL A 495 -3.46 -9.16 5.84
C VAL A 495 -4.22 -8.97 4.53
N GLY A 496 -5.31 -9.71 4.33
CA GLY A 496 -6.21 -9.56 3.19
C GLY A 496 -7.45 -8.74 3.57
N ILE A 497 -7.71 -7.65 2.85
CA ILE A 497 -8.95 -6.87 2.94
C ILE A 497 -9.93 -7.44 1.91
N THR A 498 -11.07 -7.92 2.39
CA THR A 498 -12.20 -8.30 1.52
C THR A 498 -12.92 -7.06 1.00
N VAL A 499 -13.31 -7.08 -0.27
CA VAL A 499 -14.14 -6.03 -0.89
C VAL A 499 -15.34 -6.71 -1.54
N SER A 500 -16.56 -6.31 -1.17
CA SER A 500 -17.79 -6.91 -1.71
C SER A 500 -18.12 -6.46 -3.13
N HIS A 501 -19.01 -7.18 -3.83
CA HIS A 501 -19.52 -6.74 -5.13
C HIS A 501 -20.23 -5.37 -5.02
N ALA A 502 -21.02 -5.15 -3.97
CA ALA A 502 -21.65 -3.88 -3.65
C ALA A 502 -20.59 -2.78 -3.36
N SER A 503 -19.57 -3.08 -2.55
CA SER A 503 -18.46 -2.17 -2.26
C SER A 503 -17.73 -1.71 -3.52
N MET A 504 -17.38 -2.68 -4.38
CA MET A 504 -16.71 -2.45 -5.65
C MET A 504 -17.54 -1.56 -6.58
N LEU A 505 -18.85 -1.80 -6.68
CA LEU A 505 -19.74 -0.99 -7.51
C LEU A 505 -19.94 0.42 -6.94
N ALA A 506 -20.22 0.53 -5.64
CA ALA A 506 -20.40 1.81 -4.95
C ALA A 506 -19.15 2.69 -5.05
N HIS A 507 -17.96 2.09 -4.95
CA HIS A 507 -16.68 2.80 -5.14
C HIS A 507 -16.50 3.26 -6.59
N CYS A 508 -16.79 2.41 -7.59
CA CYS A 508 -16.78 2.82 -8.99
C CYS A 508 -17.76 3.98 -9.26
N HIS A 509 -18.97 3.94 -8.70
CA HIS A 509 -19.95 5.04 -8.80
C HIS A 509 -19.44 6.33 -8.16
N ALA A 510 -18.94 6.26 -6.92
CA ALA A 510 -18.42 7.42 -6.20
C ALA A 510 -17.19 8.04 -6.91
N LEU A 511 -16.28 7.22 -7.44
CA LEU A 511 -15.16 7.66 -8.27
C LEU A 511 -15.63 8.28 -9.59
N THR A 512 -16.65 7.70 -10.24
CA THR A 512 -17.23 8.24 -11.49
C THR A 512 -17.75 9.65 -11.29
N GLN A 513 -18.51 9.88 -10.23
CA GLN A 513 -19.06 11.20 -9.89
C GLN A 513 -17.94 12.16 -9.45
N ALA A 514 -17.06 11.76 -8.53
CA ALA A 514 -16.01 12.64 -8.02
C ALA A 514 -14.95 13.04 -9.06
N CYS A 515 -14.64 12.17 -10.01
CA CYS A 515 -13.69 12.45 -11.10
C CYS A 515 -14.39 12.98 -12.38
N GLY A 516 -15.72 13.01 -12.41
CA GLY A 516 -16.51 13.31 -13.60
C GLY A 516 -16.12 12.46 -14.80
N TYR A 517 -15.97 11.14 -14.62
CA TYR A 517 -15.52 10.24 -15.70
C TYR A 517 -16.57 10.12 -16.81
N SER A 518 -16.08 10.00 -18.06
CA SER A 518 -16.91 10.04 -19.26
C SER A 518 -16.59 8.90 -20.25
N GLU A 519 -17.57 8.55 -21.09
CA GLU A 519 -17.41 7.44 -22.04
C GLU A 519 -16.36 7.72 -23.13
N ALA A 520 -15.57 6.68 -23.47
CA ALA A 520 -14.43 6.75 -24.40
C ALA A 520 -13.29 7.70 -23.97
N GLU A 521 -13.30 8.18 -22.73
CA GLU A 521 -12.23 9.01 -22.18
C GLU A 521 -10.93 8.22 -22.01
N THR A 522 -9.79 8.86 -22.31
CA THR A 522 -8.47 8.24 -22.20
C THR A 522 -7.78 8.60 -20.89
N LEU A 523 -7.38 7.56 -20.13
CA LEU A 523 -6.71 7.63 -18.84
C LEU A 523 -5.31 7.02 -18.93
N THR A 524 -4.27 7.72 -18.48
CA THR A 524 -2.92 7.18 -18.36
C THR A 524 -2.69 6.67 -16.94
N ASN A 525 -2.51 5.37 -16.76
CA ASN A 525 -2.22 4.77 -15.46
C ASN A 525 -0.72 4.45 -15.34
N VAL A 526 -0.04 5.09 -14.38
CA VAL A 526 1.36 4.81 -14.01
C VAL A 526 1.44 3.87 -12.80
N LEU A 527 0.32 3.67 -12.10
CA LEU A 527 0.26 2.89 -10.88
C LEU A 527 0.01 1.40 -11.15
N ASP A 528 0.41 0.60 -10.16
CA ASP A 528 0.20 -0.84 -10.15
C ASP A 528 -1.28 -1.20 -10.31
N PHE A 529 -1.62 -1.84 -11.43
CA PHE A 529 -3.00 -2.22 -11.77
C PHE A 529 -3.57 -3.33 -10.87
N LYS A 530 -2.77 -3.93 -9.98
CA LYS A 530 -3.18 -5.06 -9.13
C LYS A 530 -3.80 -4.63 -7.80
N ARG A 531 -3.63 -3.37 -7.38
CA ARG A 531 -4.00 -2.85 -6.04
C ARG A 531 -4.27 -1.34 -6.04
N GLU A 532 -4.96 -0.87 -5.00
CA GLU A 532 -5.18 0.56 -4.73
C GLU A 532 -5.67 1.36 -5.96
N ALA A 533 -5.34 2.64 -6.05
CA ALA A 533 -5.80 3.55 -7.11
C ALA A 533 -5.51 3.07 -8.55
N GLY A 534 -4.46 2.25 -8.76
CA GLY A 534 -4.16 1.65 -10.07
C GLY A 534 -5.18 0.59 -10.49
N LEU A 535 -5.63 -0.25 -9.54
CA LEU A 535 -6.76 -1.16 -9.73
C LEU A 535 -8.09 -0.39 -9.84
N TRP A 536 -8.38 0.47 -8.87
CA TRP A 536 -9.67 1.15 -8.74
C TRP A 536 -10.01 2.04 -9.95
N HIS A 537 -9.06 2.83 -10.44
CA HIS A 537 -9.25 3.64 -11.65
C HIS A 537 -8.96 2.86 -12.93
N GLY A 538 -7.86 2.10 -12.98
CA GLY A 538 -7.34 1.50 -14.21
C GLY A 538 -8.06 0.22 -14.65
N VAL A 539 -8.61 -0.58 -13.72
CA VAL A 539 -9.21 -1.90 -14.01
C VAL A 539 -10.71 -1.93 -13.73
N LEU A 540 -11.17 -1.23 -12.69
CA LEU A 540 -12.56 -1.26 -12.23
C LEU A 540 -13.38 -0.11 -12.83
N THR A 541 -13.12 1.13 -12.39
CA THR A 541 -13.91 2.31 -12.79
C THR A 541 -13.80 2.61 -14.29
N SER A 542 -12.66 2.28 -14.91
CA SER A 542 -12.47 2.38 -16.36
C SER A 542 -13.47 1.53 -17.16
N VAL A 543 -13.74 0.30 -16.71
CA VAL A 543 -14.68 -0.63 -17.36
C VAL A 543 -16.12 -0.20 -17.14
N MET A 544 -16.48 0.29 -15.95
CA MET A 544 -17.81 0.85 -15.71
C MET A 544 -18.13 1.95 -16.74
N ASN A 545 -17.17 2.85 -16.98
CA ASN A 545 -17.35 4.06 -17.80
C ASN A 545 -16.92 3.91 -19.27
N ARG A 546 -16.59 2.71 -19.78
CA ARG A 546 -16.10 2.52 -21.16
C ARG A 546 -14.89 3.41 -21.51
N MET A 547 -13.97 3.59 -20.57
CA MET A 547 -12.74 4.37 -20.76
C MET A 547 -11.68 3.56 -21.53
N HIS A 548 -10.66 4.24 -22.04
CA HIS A 548 -9.46 3.64 -22.63
C HIS A 548 -8.25 3.93 -21.72
N VAL A 549 -7.67 2.88 -21.14
CA VAL A 549 -6.51 2.99 -20.25
C VAL A 549 -5.20 2.76 -21.01
N ILE A 550 -4.25 3.68 -20.88
CA ILE A 550 -2.86 3.51 -21.31
C ILE A 550 -2.04 3.10 -20.07
N SER A 551 -1.59 1.85 -20.02
CA SER A 551 -0.83 1.34 -18.88
C SER A 551 0.67 1.58 -19.08
N ILE A 552 1.29 2.31 -18.16
CA ILE A 552 2.73 2.60 -18.16
C ILE A 552 3.40 1.63 -17.19
N PRO A 553 4.12 0.58 -17.65
CA PRO A 553 4.74 -0.37 -16.74
C PRO A 553 5.92 0.28 -15.99
N TYR A 554 6.13 -0.07 -14.72
CA TYR A 554 7.21 0.53 -13.92
C TYR A 554 8.61 0.26 -14.51
N ALA A 555 8.79 -0.85 -15.23
CA ALA A 555 10.02 -1.14 -15.98
C ALA A 555 10.31 -0.13 -17.12
N LEU A 556 9.28 0.51 -17.69
CA LEU A 556 9.45 1.64 -18.62
C LEU A 556 9.80 2.93 -17.86
N MET A 557 9.17 3.18 -16.71
CA MET A 557 9.48 4.33 -15.86
C MET A 557 10.93 4.31 -15.34
N LYS A 558 11.50 3.13 -15.04
CA LYS A 558 12.92 2.94 -14.69
C LYS A 558 13.90 3.41 -15.78
N VAL A 559 13.51 3.33 -17.07
CA VAL A 559 14.37 3.63 -18.23
C VAL A 559 14.07 5.02 -18.82
N ASN A 560 12.80 5.41 -18.86
CA ASN A 560 12.33 6.71 -19.33
C ASN A 560 11.21 7.22 -18.38
N PRO A 561 11.55 7.97 -17.32
CA PRO A 561 10.56 8.54 -16.41
C PRO A 561 9.62 9.56 -17.06
N LEU A 562 9.98 10.12 -18.22
CA LEU A 562 9.14 11.07 -18.96
C LEU A 562 8.06 10.36 -19.80
N SER A 563 8.16 9.04 -19.95
CA SER A 563 7.33 8.24 -20.86
C SER A 563 5.83 8.46 -20.67
N TRP A 564 5.33 8.53 -19.43
CA TRP A 564 3.89 8.75 -19.19
C TRP A 564 3.41 10.11 -19.70
N ILE A 565 4.21 11.18 -19.56
CA ILE A 565 3.90 12.52 -20.08
C ILE A 565 3.90 12.48 -21.62
N GLN A 566 4.87 11.78 -22.21
CA GLN A 566 4.90 11.55 -23.66
C GLN A 566 3.66 10.76 -24.14
N LYS A 567 3.12 9.82 -23.33
CA LYS A 567 1.87 9.11 -23.65
C LYS A 567 0.62 9.97 -23.43
N VAL A 568 0.57 10.79 -22.38
CA VAL A 568 -0.52 11.78 -22.20
C VAL A 568 -0.61 12.68 -23.42
N CYS A 569 0.52 13.21 -23.90
CA CYS A 569 0.58 14.02 -25.11
C CYS A 569 0.18 13.23 -26.37
N SER A 570 0.75 12.03 -26.60
CA SER A 570 0.52 11.27 -27.85
C SER A 570 -0.88 10.65 -27.97
N TYR A 571 -1.49 10.24 -26.85
CA TYR A 571 -2.87 9.74 -26.81
C TYR A 571 -3.90 10.82 -26.46
N LYS A 572 -3.48 12.08 -26.25
CA LYS A 572 -4.31 13.20 -25.77
C LYS A 572 -5.12 12.84 -24.51
N ALA A 573 -4.49 12.12 -23.58
CA ALA A 573 -5.15 11.64 -22.37
C ALA A 573 -5.73 12.81 -21.57
N ARG A 574 -6.93 12.61 -21.03
CA ARG A 574 -7.68 13.59 -20.23
C ARG A 574 -7.39 13.44 -18.74
N VAL A 575 -7.10 12.21 -18.34
CA VAL A 575 -6.82 11.83 -16.96
C VAL A 575 -5.45 11.15 -16.91
N ALA A 576 -4.68 11.39 -15.86
CA ALA A 576 -3.54 10.57 -15.50
C ALA A 576 -3.57 10.23 -14.00
N VAL A 577 -3.06 9.05 -13.62
CA VAL A 577 -2.98 8.57 -12.24
C VAL A 577 -1.53 8.22 -11.94
N VAL A 578 -0.95 8.90 -10.93
CA VAL A 578 0.49 8.91 -10.61
C VAL A 578 0.73 8.99 -9.11
N LYS A 579 1.97 8.72 -8.67
CA LYS A 579 2.50 9.09 -7.35
C LYS A 579 3.29 10.38 -7.46
N SER A 580 3.43 11.16 -6.38
CA SER A 580 4.19 12.43 -6.43
C SER A 580 5.67 12.20 -6.75
N ARG A 581 6.20 11.01 -6.42
CA ARG A 581 7.51 10.52 -6.88
C ARG A 581 7.62 10.44 -8.40
N ASP A 582 6.58 10.00 -9.10
CA ASP A 582 6.62 9.83 -10.57
C ASP A 582 6.72 11.20 -11.25
N MET A 583 5.97 12.18 -10.75
CA MET A 583 6.07 13.58 -11.18
C MET A 583 7.49 14.14 -10.96
N HIS A 584 8.09 13.88 -9.80
CA HIS A 584 9.47 14.27 -9.49
C HIS A 584 10.48 13.65 -10.47
N TRP A 585 10.37 12.36 -10.74
CA TRP A 585 11.30 11.66 -11.64
C TRP A 585 11.17 12.16 -13.08
N SER A 586 9.95 12.46 -13.55
CA SER A 586 9.73 13.09 -14.86
C SER A 586 10.26 14.53 -14.93
N LEU A 587 10.17 15.30 -13.84
CA LEU A 587 10.73 16.64 -13.71
C LEU A 587 12.27 16.65 -13.83
N LEU A 588 12.94 15.59 -13.36
CA LEU A 588 14.38 15.40 -13.58
C LEU A 588 14.69 14.95 -15.01
N ALA A 589 13.86 14.08 -15.59
CA ALA A 589 14.06 13.50 -16.92
C ALA A 589 13.68 14.42 -18.11
N GLN A 590 12.94 15.51 -17.90
CA GLN A 590 12.41 16.37 -18.97
C GLN A 590 13.43 17.25 -19.72
N ARG A 591 14.72 17.17 -19.41
CA ARG A 591 15.75 18.04 -20.02
C ARG A 591 15.71 17.95 -21.54
N ASP A 592 15.79 19.13 -22.17
CA ASP A 592 15.78 19.35 -23.63
C ASP A 592 14.53 18.87 -24.39
N GLN A 593 13.51 18.34 -23.70
CA GLN A 593 12.25 17.88 -24.30
C GLN A 593 11.25 19.02 -24.45
N ARG A 594 11.05 19.52 -25.68
CA ARG A 594 10.17 20.66 -25.98
C ARG A 594 8.80 20.26 -26.53
N ASP A 595 8.70 19.17 -27.27
CA ASP A 595 7.52 18.80 -28.06
C ASP A 595 6.43 18.05 -27.26
N VAL A 596 6.30 18.34 -25.96
CA VAL A 596 5.41 17.64 -25.04
C VAL A 596 4.46 18.63 -24.38
N SER A 597 3.16 18.45 -24.58
CA SER A 597 2.12 19.26 -23.92
C SER A 597 1.25 18.43 -22.98
N LEU A 598 0.85 19.04 -21.86
CA LEU A 598 -0.13 18.51 -20.90
C LEU A 598 -1.51 19.17 -21.00
N SER A 599 -1.73 20.02 -22.01
CA SER A 599 -2.99 20.74 -22.26
C SER A 599 -4.23 19.85 -22.46
N SER A 600 -4.05 18.56 -22.78
CA SER A 600 -5.17 17.62 -22.88
C SER A 600 -5.74 17.25 -21.50
N LEU A 601 -4.94 17.32 -20.43
CA LEU A 601 -5.36 16.95 -19.08
C LEU A 601 -6.44 17.90 -18.55
N ARG A 602 -7.46 17.30 -17.95
CA ARG A 602 -8.38 17.95 -17.00
C ARG A 602 -8.18 17.45 -15.57
N MET A 603 -7.52 16.30 -15.37
CA MET A 603 -7.29 15.72 -14.04
C MET A 603 -5.97 14.93 -14.00
N LEU A 604 -5.15 15.20 -12.99
CA LEU A 604 -3.91 14.50 -12.65
C LEU A 604 -4.03 14.01 -11.21
N ILE A 605 -4.45 12.75 -11.05
CA ILE A 605 -4.71 12.14 -9.76
C ILE A 605 -3.38 11.75 -9.11
N VAL A 606 -3.10 12.29 -7.92
CA VAL A 606 -1.87 12.03 -7.16
C VAL A 606 -2.21 11.11 -5.98
N ALA A 607 -1.90 9.83 -6.11
CA ALA A 607 -2.33 8.78 -5.19
C ALA A 607 -1.13 8.09 -4.51
N ASP A 608 -0.54 8.75 -3.52
CA ASP A 608 0.57 8.22 -2.70
C ASP A 608 0.13 7.20 -1.62
N GLY A 609 -1.16 6.85 -1.57
CA GLY A 609 -1.72 5.86 -0.65
C GLY A 609 -1.94 6.45 0.75
N ALA A 610 -1.41 5.76 1.77
CA ALA A 610 -1.44 6.21 3.17
C ALA A 610 -0.25 7.11 3.57
N ASN A 611 0.58 7.51 2.61
CA ASN A 611 1.72 8.42 2.77
C ASN A 611 1.32 9.86 2.39
N PRO A 612 1.87 10.90 3.05
CA PRO A 612 1.68 12.28 2.60
C PRO A 612 2.37 12.50 1.25
N TRP A 613 1.70 13.17 0.30
CA TRP A 613 2.31 13.46 -1.00
C TRP A 613 3.36 14.58 -0.90
N SER A 614 4.34 14.55 -1.80
CA SER A 614 5.35 15.60 -1.88
C SER A 614 4.75 16.87 -2.53
N ILE A 615 4.24 17.78 -1.69
CA ILE A 615 3.76 19.12 -2.11
C ILE A 615 4.85 19.83 -2.93
N SER A 616 6.11 19.75 -2.49
CA SER A 616 7.26 20.33 -3.20
C SER A 616 7.49 19.72 -4.59
N SER A 617 7.24 18.43 -4.78
CA SER A 617 7.30 17.80 -6.11
C SER A 617 6.12 18.22 -6.98
N CYS A 618 4.92 18.38 -6.43
CA CYS A 618 3.76 18.91 -7.15
C CYS A 618 3.99 20.36 -7.61
N ASP A 619 4.49 21.22 -6.74
CA ASP A 619 4.79 22.63 -7.05
C ASP A 619 5.94 22.75 -8.08
N ALA A 620 7.03 22.01 -7.90
CA ALA A 620 8.17 22.05 -8.83
C ALA A 620 7.81 21.47 -10.21
N PHE A 621 6.96 20.44 -10.27
CA PHE A 621 6.41 19.92 -11.51
C PHE A 621 5.52 20.95 -12.21
N LEU A 622 4.62 21.60 -11.47
CA LEU A 622 3.75 22.65 -11.98
C LEU A 622 4.57 23.80 -12.59
N ASN A 623 5.57 24.31 -11.87
CA ASN A 623 6.42 25.42 -12.31
C ASN A 623 7.11 25.16 -13.67
N VAL A 624 7.47 23.92 -13.98
CA VAL A 624 8.06 23.56 -15.28
C VAL A 624 6.98 23.30 -16.35
N PHE A 625 5.97 22.49 -16.04
CA PHE A 625 5.00 22.01 -17.02
C PHE A 625 3.83 22.99 -17.28
N GLN A 626 3.67 24.06 -16.50
CA GLN A 626 2.71 25.13 -16.77
C GLN A 626 2.97 25.78 -18.14
N SER A 627 4.25 26.01 -18.47
CA SER A 627 4.70 26.47 -19.80
C SER A 627 4.32 25.53 -20.96
N ARG A 628 3.93 24.29 -20.64
CA ARG A 628 3.54 23.22 -21.58
C ARG A 628 2.04 22.91 -21.50
N GLY A 629 1.25 23.76 -20.86
CA GLY A 629 -0.22 23.69 -20.80
C GLY A 629 -0.80 22.89 -19.62
N LEU A 630 0.02 22.50 -18.63
CA LEU A 630 -0.51 22.02 -17.35
C LEU A 630 -1.15 23.18 -16.58
N ARG A 631 -2.38 23.00 -16.06
CA ARG A 631 -3.07 24.03 -15.28
C ARG A 631 -3.05 23.68 -13.79
N PRO A 632 -2.86 24.62 -12.85
CA PRO A 632 -2.75 24.31 -11.41
C PRO A 632 -3.92 23.49 -10.85
N GLU A 633 -5.13 23.78 -11.32
CA GLU A 633 -6.39 23.19 -10.88
C GLU A 633 -6.60 21.73 -11.30
N VAL A 634 -5.80 21.18 -12.22
CA VAL A 634 -5.89 19.75 -12.58
C VAL A 634 -5.12 18.85 -11.61
N ILE A 635 -4.32 19.38 -10.69
CA ILE A 635 -3.54 18.57 -9.73
C ILE A 635 -4.46 18.13 -8.57
N CYS A 636 -4.79 16.84 -8.58
CA CYS A 636 -5.88 16.23 -7.83
C CYS A 636 -5.39 15.11 -6.89
N PRO A 637 -4.72 15.45 -5.76
CA PRO A 637 -4.35 14.45 -4.78
C PRO A 637 -5.60 13.82 -4.12
N CYS A 638 -5.45 12.57 -3.69
CA CYS A 638 -6.49 11.82 -2.99
C CYS A 638 -5.97 11.19 -1.69
N ALA A 639 -6.86 11.11 -0.70
CA ALA A 639 -6.67 10.34 0.52
C ALA A 639 -7.23 8.94 0.29
N SER A 640 -6.46 7.91 0.63
CA SER A 640 -6.88 6.52 0.45
C SER A 640 -6.22 5.59 1.46
N SER A 641 -6.94 4.55 1.86
CA SER A 641 -6.39 3.39 2.57
C SER A 641 -6.96 2.11 2.00
N SER A 642 -6.31 0.97 2.25
CA SER A 642 -6.79 -0.33 1.77
C SER A 642 -8.15 -0.70 2.40
N GLU A 643 -8.41 -0.22 3.61
CA GLU A 643 -9.63 -0.47 4.38
C GLU A 643 -10.82 0.39 3.91
N ALA A 644 -10.61 1.67 3.64
CA ALA A 644 -11.69 2.61 3.28
C ALA A 644 -11.66 3.05 1.79
N LEU A 645 -10.88 2.34 0.96
CA LEU A 645 -10.65 2.63 -0.45
C LEU A 645 -10.24 4.09 -0.67
N THR A 646 -11.04 4.90 -1.39
CA THR A 646 -10.83 6.36 -1.49
C THR A 646 -11.65 7.08 -0.43
N VAL A 647 -10.99 7.87 0.41
CA VAL A 647 -11.60 8.66 1.49
C VAL A 647 -12.02 10.05 1.00
N ALA A 648 -11.12 10.73 0.29
CA ALA A 648 -11.33 12.06 -0.26
C ALA A 648 -10.48 12.28 -1.53
N ILE A 649 -10.91 13.19 -2.40
CA ILE A 649 -10.16 13.60 -3.59
C ILE A 649 -10.41 15.07 -3.92
N ARG A 650 -9.36 15.80 -4.30
CA ARG A 650 -9.52 17.15 -4.87
C ARG A 650 -10.00 17.05 -6.31
N ARG A 651 -10.99 17.84 -6.63
CA ARG A 651 -11.58 17.95 -7.97
C ARG A 651 -11.16 19.28 -8.60
N PRO A 652 -11.01 19.37 -9.94
CA PRO A 652 -10.84 20.66 -10.61
C PRO A 652 -12.07 21.54 -10.40
N SER A 653 -11.92 22.87 -10.47
CA SER A 653 -13.05 23.79 -10.29
C SER A 653 -14.12 23.68 -11.38
N GLU A 654 -13.75 23.19 -12.57
CA GLU A 654 -14.68 22.77 -13.64
C GLU A 654 -15.66 21.66 -13.20
N LEU A 655 -15.30 20.87 -12.18
CA LEU A 655 -16.13 19.82 -11.57
C LEU A 655 -16.67 20.22 -10.19
N GLY A 656 -16.83 21.52 -9.94
CA GLY A 656 -17.30 22.04 -8.64
C GLY A 656 -16.25 21.97 -7.51
N GLY A 657 -14.98 21.76 -7.84
CA GLY A 657 -13.89 21.75 -6.86
C GLY A 657 -13.55 23.13 -6.30
N PRO A 658 -13.35 23.29 -4.98
CA PRO A 658 -12.79 24.52 -4.42
C PRO A 658 -11.33 24.71 -4.89
N PRO A 659 -10.82 25.94 -5.00
CA PRO A 659 -9.43 26.18 -5.36
C PRO A 659 -8.48 25.53 -4.34
N PRO A 660 -7.26 25.08 -4.74
CA PRO A 660 -6.31 24.43 -3.85
C PRO A 660 -5.94 25.31 -2.65
N GLY A 661 -6.17 24.81 -1.45
CA GLY A 661 -5.80 25.44 -0.19
C GLY A 661 -4.53 24.84 0.38
N LYS A 662 -3.64 25.71 0.86
CA LYS A 662 -2.48 25.36 1.70
C LYS A 662 -2.63 26.09 3.04
N ALA A 663 -2.07 25.51 4.10
CA ALA A 663 -1.94 26.16 5.40
C ALA A 663 -0.54 25.89 5.96
N VAL A 664 0.03 26.86 6.66
CA VAL A 664 1.31 26.74 7.35
C VAL A 664 1.01 26.54 8.84
N LEU A 665 1.44 25.41 9.41
CA LEU A 665 1.12 25.01 10.78
C LEU A 665 2.35 25.07 11.68
N SER A 666 2.17 25.48 12.93
CA SER A 666 3.21 25.45 13.96
C SER A 666 3.55 24.01 14.34
N MET A 667 4.80 23.59 14.12
CA MET A 667 5.27 22.24 14.49
C MET A 667 5.23 22.01 16.01
N ASN A 668 5.41 23.06 16.82
CA ASN A 668 5.39 22.97 18.28
C ASN A 668 3.99 22.72 18.85
N CYS A 669 2.92 23.16 18.16
CA CYS A 669 1.56 22.79 18.54
C CYS A 669 1.21 21.40 18.01
N LEU A 670 1.65 21.10 16.79
CA LEU A 670 1.38 19.82 16.12
C LEU A 670 2.03 18.62 16.84
N SER A 671 3.20 18.79 17.48
CA SER A 671 3.81 17.73 18.30
C SER A 671 2.96 17.28 19.48
N PHE A 672 1.93 18.05 19.85
CA PHE A 672 0.91 17.68 20.86
C PHE A 672 -0.46 17.38 20.22
N GLY A 673 -0.51 17.16 18.91
CA GLY A 673 -1.74 16.94 18.14
C GLY A 673 -2.59 18.21 17.93
N VAL A 674 -2.07 19.41 18.21
CA VAL A 674 -2.85 20.66 18.17
C VAL A 674 -2.58 21.47 16.91
N ILE A 675 -3.64 21.75 16.15
CA ILE A 675 -3.58 22.54 14.91
C ILE A 675 -3.58 24.04 15.26
N ARG A 676 -2.45 24.71 15.05
CA ARG A 676 -2.36 26.18 15.05
C ARG A 676 -1.68 26.64 13.77
N VAL A 677 -2.32 27.58 13.07
CA VAL A 677 -1.74 28.23 11.88
C VAL A 677 -0.63 29.17 12.37
N ASP A 678 0.58 29.04 11.82
CA ASP A 678 1.64 30.02 12.09
C ASP A 678 1.49 31.21 11.15
N THR A 679 1.60 32.42 11.71
CA THR A 679 1.46 33.71 11.02
C THR A 679 2.67 34.62 11.25
N GLU A 680 3.73 34.09 11.87
CA GLU A 680 4.90 34.85 12.34
C GLU A 680 6.21 34.39 11.65
N GLU A 681 6.08 33.73 10.50
CA GLU A 681 7.17 33.20 9.65
C GLU A 681 8.23 32.39 10.42
N LYS A 682 7.79 31.62 11.43
CA LYS A 682 8.72 30.86 12.29
C LYS A 682 9.42 29.74 11.54
N LEU A 683 10.68 29.47 11.89
CA LEU A 683 11.49 28.38 11.31
C LEU A 683 10.99 26.96 11.63
N SER A 684 10.00 26.80 12.52
CA SER A 684 9.48 25.51 12.99
C SER A 684 8.02 25.34 12.54
N VAL A 685 7.82 25.20 11.23
CA VAL A 685 6.50 25.10 10.59
C VAL A 685 6.44 23.99 9.56
N LEU A 686 5.23 23.49 9.30
CA LEU A 686 4.94 22.49 8.28
C LEU A 686 3.79 22.96 7.40
N THR A 687 4.02 23.00 6.09
CA THR A 687 2.99 23.32 5.11
C THR A 687 2.16 22.09 4.82
N VAL A 688 0.86 22.17 5.09
CA VAL A 688 -0.14 21.21 4.61
C VAL A 688 -0.85 21.73 3.36
N GLN A 689 -1.42 20.81 2.60
CA GLN A 689 -2.32 21.09 1.50
C GLN A 689 -3.60 20.28 1.70
N ASP A 690 -4.75 20.81 1.28
CA ASP A 690 -6.01 20.07 1.34
C ASP A 690 -5.98 18.79 0.50
N VAL A 691 -6.85 17.83 0.83
CA VAL A 691 -7.09 16.62 0.01
C VAL A 691 -8.42 16.69 -0.74
N GLY A 692 -8.96 17.90 -0.86
CA GLY A 692 -10.27 18.14 -1.46
C GLY A 692 -11.44 17.68 -0.60
N GLN A 693 -12.38 16.98 -1.24
CA GLN A 693 -13.70 16.66 -0.68
C GLN A 693 -13.84 15.15 -0.44
N ILE A 694 -14.60 14.83 0.62
CA ILE A 694 -15.06 13.46 0.93
C ILE A 694 -15.78 12.85 -0.28
N MET A 695 -15.63 11.54 -0.46
CA MET A 695 -16.27 10.83 -1.58
C MET A 695 -17.82 10.93 -1.56
N PRO A 696 -18.47 10.97 -2.74
CA PRO A 696 -19.93 10.94 -2.83
C PRO A 696 -20.55 9.73 -2.11
N GLY A 697 -21.62 9.96 -1.37
CA GLY A 697 -22.30 8.95 -0.55
C GLY A 697 -21.59 8.56 0.75
N ALA A 698 -20.39 9.09 1.05
CA ALA A 698 -19.67 8.80 2.29
C ALA A 698 -19.92 9.85 3.39
N SER A 699 -19.85 9.40 4.65
CA SER A 699 -19.76 10.24 5.85
C SER A 699 -18.41 10.03 6.53
N MET A 700 -17.80 11.09 7.05
CA MET A 700 -16.45 11.09 7.62
C MET A 700 -16.42 11.83 8.96
N CYS A 701 -15.66 11.31 9.91
CA CYS A 701 -15.33 12.02 11.15
C CYS A 701 -13.85 11.87 11.51
N VAL A 702 -13.40 12.64 12.49
CA VAL A 702 -12.05 12.53 13.06
C VAL A 702 -12.20 12.15 14.53
N VAL A 703 -11.52 11.09 14.97
CA VAL A 703 -11.62 10.52 16.32
C VAL A 703 -10.26 10.38 16.98
N LYS A 704 -10.23 10.31 18.31
CA LYS A 704 -9.01 10.01 19.06
C LYS A 704 -8.47 8.64 18.65
N VAL A 705 -7.15 8.56 18.49
CA VAL A 705 -6.45 7.36 17.99
C VAL A 705 -6.53 6.21 19.00
N ASP A 706 -6.31 6.53 20.27
CA ASP A 706 -6.21 5.54 21.35
C ASP A 706 -7.47 5.47 22.22
N GLY A 707 -7.83 4.27 22.66
CA GLY A 707 -9.01 4.01 23.48
C GLY A 707 -10.32 4.09 22.70
N THR A 708 -11.38 4.56 23.37
CA THR A 708 -12.71 4.76 22.76
C THR A 708 -12.64 5.85 21.68
N PRO A 709 -13.23 5.66 20.49
CA PRO A 709 -13.17 6.62 19.37
C PRO A 709 -14.05 7.86 19.60
N TYR A 710 -13.68 8.68 20.57
CA TYR A 710 -14.28 10.00 20.82
C TYR A 710 -13.97 10.95 19.67
N LEU A 711 -14.98 11.68 19.19
CA LEU A 711 -14.84 12.75 18.21
C LEU A 711 -13.83 13.80 18.69
N CYS A 712 -12.83 14.09 17.86
CA CYS A 712 -11.85 15.13 18.08
C CYS A 712 -12.47 16.54 18.08
N LYS A 713 -11.73 17.51 18.64
CA LYS A 713 -11.99 18.94 18.42
C LYS A 713 -11.52 19.40 17.04
N ALA A 714 -12.07 20.51 16.55
CA ALA A 714 -11.78 21.05 15.22
C ALA A 714 -10.32 21.49 15.03
N ASP A 715 -9.58 21.64 16.11
CA ASP A 715 -8.15 21.97 16.16
C ASP A 715 -7.29 20.82 16.70
N GLU A 716 -7.80 19.58 16.67
CA GLU A 716 -7.14 18.38 17.15
C GLU A 716 -6.90 17.40 15.98
N VAL A 717 -5.69 16.83 15.92
CA VAL A 717 -5.37 15.72 15.02
C VAL A 717 -5.89 14.42 15.63
N GLY A 718 -6.62 13.65 14.83
CA GLY A 718 -7.07 12.31 15.17
C GLY A 718 -6.96 11.36 13.99
N GLU A 719 -7.49 10.16 14.14
CA GLU A 719 -7.68 9.24 13.03
C GLU A 719 -8.96 9.60 12.25
N ILE A 720 -8.88 9.58 10.92
CA ILE A 720 -10.05 9.69 10.05
C ILE A 720 -10.81 8.36 10.06
N CYS A 721 -12.12 8.41 10.25
CA CYS A 721 -13.03 7.28 10.13
C CYS A 721 -14.09 7.58 9.07
N VAL A 722 -14.51 6.56 8.30
CA VAL A 722 -15.45 6.69 7.17
C VAL A 722 -16.59 5.67 7.27
N ASN A 723 -17.83 6.15 7.24
CA ASN A 723 -19.00 5.33 6.93
C ASN A 723 -19.33 5.53 5.44
N SER A 724 -19.33 4.46 4.65
CA SER A 724 -19.68 4.50 3.23
C SER A 724 -20.05 3.11 2.75
N GLY A 725 -20.86 3.02 1.69
CA GLY A 725 -20.99 1.77 0.93
C GLY A 725 -19.72 1.41 0.15
N ALA A 726 -18.74 2.33 0.02
CA ALA A 726 -17.52 2.19 -0.77
C ALA A 726 -16.27 1.88 0.08
N THR A 727 -16.37 1.02 1.10
CA THR A 727 -15.23 0.52 1.89
C THR A 727 -14.97 -0.97 1.64
N GLY A 728 -13.81 -1.46 2.10
CA GLY A 728 -13.64 -2.88 2.38
C GLY A 728 -14.62 -3.36 3.47
N THR A 729 -14.82 -4.67 3.56
CA THR A 729 -15.84 -5.27 4.44
C THR A 729 -15.26 -5.96 5.68
N ALA A 730 -14.07 -6.56 5.57
CA ALA A 730 -13.41 -7.28 6.66
C ALA A 730 -11.95 -7.58 6.35
N TYR A 731 -11.16 -7.83 7.41
CA TYR A 731 -9.92 -8.60 7.28
C TYR A 731 -10.24 -10.10 7.21
N PHE A 732 -9.80 -10.76 6.13
CA PHE A 732 -10.10 -12.16 5.86
C PHE A 732 -9.60 -13.06 7.00
N GLY A 733 -10.51 -13.79 7.64
CA GLY A 733 -10.19 -14.71 8.74
C GLY A 733 -9.82 -14.05 10.09
N LEU A 734 -9.87 -12.73 10.21
CA LEU A 734 -9.40 -12.00 11.40
C LEU A 734 -10.53 -11.23 12.09
N LEU A 735 -11.60 -11.93 12.50
CA LEU A 735 -12.85 -11.33 12.98
C LEU A 735 -12.65 -10.31 14.13
N GLY A 736 -11.78 -10.58 15.10
CA GLY A 736 -11.52 -9.66 16.21
C GLY A 736 -10.93 -8.31 15.77
N ILE A 737 -10.03 -8.31 14.79
CA ILE A 737 -9.47 -7.07 14.21
C ILE A 737 -10.49 -6.42 13.28
N THR A 738 -11.25 -7.22 12.53
CA THR A 738 -12.34 -6.74 11.66
C THR A 738 -13.32 -5.86 12.42
N LYS A 739 -13.79 -6.27 13.60
CA LYS A 739 -14.73 -5.46 14.39
C LYS A 739 -14.14 -4.12 14.79
N ASN A 740 -12.92 -4.12 15.30
CA ASN A 740 -12.24 -2.90 15.74
C ASN A 740 -11.93 -1.91 14.60
N VAL A 741 -11.86 -2.38 13.35
CA VAL A 741 -11.49 -1.57 12.19
C VAL A 741 -12.67 -1.23 11.29
N PHE A 742 -13.55 -2.17 10.95
CA PHE A 742 -14.68 -1.95 10.02
C PHE A 742 -16.03 -1.70 10.74
N GLU A 743 -16.19 -2.16 11.99
CA GLU A 743 -17.41 -2.01 12.80
C GLU A 743 -17.28 -0.93 13.90
N ALA A 744 -16.37 0.03 13.76
CA ALA A 744 -16.12 1.03 14.81
C ALA A 744 -17.31 2.00 14.97
N ILE A 745 -17.62 2.39 16.22
CA ILE A 745 -18.73 3.28 16.56
C ILE A 745 -18.16 4.57 17.16
N PRO A 746 -17.99 5.66 16.38
CA PRO A 746 -17.55 6.94 16.91
C PRO A 746 -18.57 7.52 17.89
N VAL A 747 -18.08 8.18 18.94
CA VAL A 747 -18.92 8.77 20.00
C VAL A 747 -18.62 10.26 20.22
N THR A 748 -19.64 11.02 20.60
CA THR A 748 -19.52 12.40 21.08
C THR A 748 -18.76 12.47 22.42
N ALA A 749 -18.40 13.67 22.87
CA ALA A 749 -17.75 13.87 24.18
C ALA A 749 -18.58 13.37 25.37
N ALA A 750 -19.90 13.19 25.20
CA ALA A 750 -20.81 12.62 26.19
C ALA A 750 -20.92 11.07 26.12
N GLY A 751 -20.14 10.41 25.26
CA GLY A 751 -20.21 8.95 25.05
C GLY A 751 -21.37 8.47 24.18
N ILE A 752 -22.18 9.39 23.63
CA ILE A 752 -23.33 9.05 22.76
C ILE A 752 -22.82 8.77 21.34
N PRO A 753 -23.21 7.64 20.69
CA PRO A 753 -22.88 7.35 19.29
C PRO A 753 -23.27 8.47 18.32
N VAL A 754 -22.46 8.68 17.28
CA VAL A 754 -22.71 9.73 16.26
C VAL A 754 -23.66 9.29 15.14
N SER A 755 -24.00 8.00 15.10
CA SER A 755 -24.64 7.31 13.99
C SER A 755 -25.05 5.90 14.44
N ASP A 756 -26.18 5.41 13.94
CA ASP A 756 -26.60 4.01 14.10
C ASP A 756 -25.83 3.04 13.18
N GLN A 757 -25.10 3.58 12.21
CA GLN A 757 -24.26 2.85 11.26
C GLN A 757 -22.78 2.96 11.61
N PRO A 758 -21.99 1.86 11.55
CA PRO A 758 -20.58 1.85 11.90
C PRO A 758 -19.70 2.56 10.87
N PHE A 759 -18.47 2.89 11.29
CA PHE A 759 -17.44 3.53 10.49
C PHE A 759 -16.22 2.62 10.37
N THR A 760 -15.58 2.64 9.20
CA THR A 760 -14.26 2.05 8.99
C THR A 760 -13.16 3.03 9.43
N ARG A 761 -12.31 2.58 10.37
CA ARG A 761 -11.04 3.22 10.76
C ARG A 761 -10.06 3.14 9.59
N THR A 762 -9.48 4.27 9.18
CA THR A 762 -8.71 4.35 7.93
C THR A 762 -7.21 4.07 8.08
N GLY A 763 -6.66 4.15 9.29
CA GLY A 763 -5.22 4.23 9.56
C GLY A 763 -4.57 5.56 9.14
N LEU A 764 -5.37 6.54 8.69
CA LEU A 764 -4.92 7.85 8.26
C LEU A 764 -5.17 8.86 9.40
N LEU A 765 -4.12 9.52 9.86
CA LEU A 765 -4.26 10.67 10.74
C LEU A 765 -4.72 11.90 9.93
N GLY A 766 -5.39 12.85 10.57
CA GLY A 766 -5.88 14.05 9.91
C GLY A 766 -6.69 14.96 10.81
N PHE A 767 -7.24 16.02 10.20
CA PHE A 767 -8.09 17.01 10.85
C PHE A 767 -9.03 17.65 9.83
N VAL A 768 -10.05 18.37 10.31
CA VAL A 768 -10.96 19.16 9.47
C VAL A 768 -10.48 20.61 9.47
N GLY A 769 -10.27 21.21 8.30
CA GLY A 769 -9.84 22.61 8.22
C GLY A 769 -10.88 23.58 8.80
N PRO A 770 -10.46 24.69 9.45
CA PRO A 770 -11.37 25.75 9.91
C PRO A 770 -12.20 26.33 8.75
N VAL A 771 -13.31 27.02 9.06
CA VAL A 771 -14.39 27.30 8.10
C VAL A 771 -13.96 28.05 6.82
N SER A 772 -12.92 28.90 6.89
CA SER A 772 -12.30 29.54 5.71
C SER A 772 -11.68 28.56 4.69
N LEU A 773 -11.46 27.31 5.10
CA LEU A 773 -11.05 26.18 4.28
C LEU A 773 -12.25 25.25 3.94
N ASN A 774 -13.49 25.74 3.88
CA ASN A 774 -14.66 25.10 3.24
C ASN A 774 -14.80 23.58 3.46
N LYS A 775 -14.77 23.12 4.71
CA LYS A 775 -14.91 21.69 5.12
C LYS A 775 -13.90 20.73 4.47
N LYS A 776 -12.72 21.23 4.09
CA LYS A 776 -11.64 20.42 3.51
C LYS A 776 -11.06 19.44 4.52
N VAL A 777 -10.74 18.24 4.04
CA VAL A 777 -10.00 17.23 4.80
C VAL A 777 -8.50 17.55 4.69
N GLY A 778 -7.81 17.64 5.83
CA GLY A 778 -6.37 17.51 5.90
C GLY A 778 -6.02 16.06 6.24
N THR A 779 -5.36 15.33 5.34
CA THR A 779 -4.97 13.94 5.55
C THR A 779 -3.46 13.82 5.64
N ARG A 780 -3.03 13.34 6.80
CA ARG A 780 -1.68 13.01 7.27
C ARG A 780 -0.65 14.15 7.25
N LEU A 781 -0.15 14.37 8.45
CA LEU A 781 1.09 15.06 8.80
C LEU A 781 2.15 13.99 9.15
#